data_AF-A0A847PW06-F1
#
_entry.id   AF-A0A847PW06-F1
#
_cell.length_a   1.000
_cell.length_b   1.000
_cell.length_c   1.000
_cell.angle_alpha   90.00
_cell.angle_beta   90.00
_cell.angle_gamma   90.00
#
_symmetry.space_group_name_H-M   'P 1'
#
loop_
_entity.id
_entity.type
_entity.pdbx_description
1 polymer ?
#
loop_
_entity_poly.entity_id
_entity_poly.type
_entity_poly.pdbx_seq_one_letter_code
_entity_poly.pdbx_strand_id
1 'polypeptide(L)'
;MDRIRLTINGREIEARPGQTILEVVREQGLDDIPTLCHSPELEPYGSCFVCVVELKGRPNLVPSCATRVAPGMEVETGNERVRASRKTALELLLSNHYADCLSPCKLGCPAGVDAQGYIALAAMGEYRKAVDLIRENNPLPAVCGRVCVRKCEVVCRRADVDSPVGINAVKRFVTDAPGIYDGGVECAPPNGKSVGIVGGGPAGLSAGWFLGRKGYRVVVYEMMEKAGGMVRYGIPVYRLTDETLDAEIDHIRKAGVEILTGVRVGRDISLAELRKRHDAVFIAAGAWAGNPMRVEGEFDTEGVVNGIDFLREKYYDRTPISGTVVVVGGGNTAMDVARTAWRLDADKVILLYRRTKAEMPADPMEIEESVREGVEIMELAAPVGIVSEGGRLKALKCIRMKLGEPDASGRKRPVPLEGSEFDLPCRMAVSAIGQSPLLEGLVEDGPRVTKWGTVSVDTATMKTDVEGVFCGGDVADDGPTVVIDAIADGRTAALSIHSWLSGEPVPRPFVARKDLWAKPGKAELGDIRQSPRHEVEQMPVEQRRGSFAEVATGFDYEDMMHEGERCLSCGCLRFDDCDLRLRAEEYGVDMSRYFGQVRKHRIDDRHPHIVYDPNKCILCGRCIRTCARVLPVAALGLVGRGFRTEMRPAMNDPLVETNCVSCGNCVDSCPTGALTVKFPFPGRACLEYESADTHCSLCSLLCPVEVRSFGRERYFVKSPDRPGEYLCRYGRFVNELYIRQKRVPAAFARRGSSLVQVDVCEAAREAVEGLRRVAAAHGPGSVAVFVSPESTSEQMYLAGLVAREVLGTGNVGSLAEIVSGSSPAVLDGILGFTASTAGREAAAGADLVICSNTSLESDHPVMVVDVLDAVRKNHAGLLVVNSILDQADRAFGSASMDPMRGRASILWAGIVQALIERGVPAKTAVSSMEGGPAFLSALDFPLERVAAETGVDADVIRSAVDIIADAGRIAVVHSMDRARDRAPGDTEILADLVLLLRKAGVQADLLLLRTASNAAALATAGADPAFSAGRARSPKLPGAADGAELAALLSKGGIRGALVIGEDPLREERTAGLLGGLEYLAVMDWAQTETTRAADILLPGTTGLEEEGTRVGFDGRVRSFAQAVRPPSGLQGWEILREMLPEGLRSRLRTSALVTEDLERLVAGHAGRHAGMYWRTGDSVPGWDGTGHLVMPAVTGRSSHISVPMTAVSVYKATIREVGTERFRIS
;
A
#
# COMPACT_ATOMS: atom_id res chain seq x y z
N MET A 1 -29.13 33.82 -13.60
CA MET A 1 -29.95 32.58 -13.54
C MET A 1 -30.71 32.60 -12.23
N ASP A 2 -32.03 32.51 -12.26
CA ASP A 2 -32.87 32.54 -11.06
C ASP A 2 -32.63 31.29 -10.21
N ARG A 3 -32.41 31.48 -8.90
CA ARG A 3 -32.23 30.38 -7.95
C ARG A 3 -33.58 29.75 -7.60
N ILE A 4 -33.56 28.45 -7.35
CA ILE A 4 -34.73 27.66 -6.96
C ILE A 4 -34.79 27.57 -5.44
N ARG A 5 -35.94 27.84 -4.84
CA ARG A 5 -36.20 27.62 -3.41
C ARG A 5 -36.86 26.28 -3.15
N LEU A 6 -36.33 25.54 -2.18
CA LEU A 6 -36.82 24.26 -1.72
C LEU A 6 -36.58 24.10 -0.21
N THR A 7 -37.24 23.15 0.42
CA THR A 7 -37.04 22.82 1.84
C THR A 7 -36.39 21.44 1.97
N ILE A 8 -35.29 21.34 2.72
CA ILE A 8 -34.62 20.07 3.04
C ILE A 8 -34.47 19.97 4.55
N ASN A 9 -34.98 18.89 5.15
CA ASN A 9 -34.95 18.67 6.60
C ASN A 9 -35.49 19.87 7.40
N GLY A 10 -36.57 20.48 6.89
CA GLY A 10 -37.20 21.66 7.50
C GLY A 10 -36.46 22.99 7.30
N ARG A 11 -35.34 23.01 6.56
CA ARG A 11 -34.56 24.22 6.25
C ARG A 11 -34.83 24.68 4.84
N GLU A 12 -35.12 25.96 4.64
CA GLU A 12 -35.25 26.56 3.30
C GLU A 12 -33.86 26.79 2.69
N ILE A 13 -33.68 26.32 1.44
CA ILE A 13 -32.40 26.32 0.73
C ILE A 13 -32.61 26.91 -0.67
N GLU A 14 -31.60 27.63 -1.14
CA GLU A 14 -31.51 28.06 -2.53
C GLU A 14 -30.54 27.18 -3.32
N ALA A 15 -30.97 26.69 -4.47
CA ALA A 15 -30.18 25.85 -5.36
C ALA A 15 -30.14 26.39 -6.79
N ARG A 16 -29.10 26.00 -7.54
CA ARG A 16 -28.99 26.29 -8.97
C ARG A 16 -29.94 25.37 -9.76
N PRO A 17 -30.62 25.88 -10.79
CA PRO A 17 -31.41 25.04 -11.68
C PRO A 17 -30.58 23.86 -12.24
N GLY A 18 -31.18 22.68 -12.28
CA GLY A 18 -30.54 21.47 -12.81
C GLY A 18 -29.81 20.62 -11.77
N GLN A 19 -29.48 21.13 -10.58
CA GLN A 19 -28.83 20.32 -9.55
C GLN A 19 -29.72 19.16 -9.07
N THR A 20 -29.10 18.05 -8.68
CA THR A 20 -29.75 16.94 -8.00
C THR A 20 -29.92 17.22 -6.51
N ILE A 21 -30.84 16.53 -5.84
CA ILE A 21 -31.01 16.63 -4.38
C ILE A 21 -29.69 16.33 -3.67
N LEU A 22 -28.96 15.29 -4.11
CA LEU A 22 -27.69 14.90 -3.49
C LEU A 22 -26.62 15.99 -3.60
N GLU A 23 -26.49 16.63 -4.76
CA GLU A 23 -25.54 17.74 -4.96
C GLU A 23 -25.86 18.90 -4.04
N VAL A 24 -27.13 19.31 -3.94
CA VAL A 24 -27.55 20.39 -3.05
C VAL A 24 -27.28 20.06 -1.59
N VAL A 25 -27.59 18.84 -1.15
CA VAL A 25 -27.35 18.39 0.23
C VAL A 25 -25.87 18.42 0.59
N ARG A 26 -24.99 17.95 -0.32
CA ARG A 26 -23.53 17.92 -0.10
C ARG A 26 -22.91 19.31 -0.17
N GLU A 27 -23.27 20.12 -1.17
CA GLU A 27 -22.75 21.49 -1.32
C GLU A 27 -23.11 22.38 -0.12
N GLN A 28 -24.29 22.18 0.47
CA GLN A 28 -24.78 22.96 1.61
C GLN A 28 -24.47 22.31 2.97
N GLY A 29 -23.81 21.14 3.00
CA GLY A 29 -23.47 20.43 4.24
C GLY A 29 -24.68 20.06 5.10
N LEU A 30 -25.80 19.66 4.49
CA LEU A 30 -27.07 19.47 5.20
C LEU A 30 -27.23 18.09 5.84
N ASP A 31 -26.65 17.05 5.23
CA ASP A 31 -26.69 15.65 5.69
C ASP A 31 -25.63 14.80 4.95
N ASP A 32 -25.25 13.63 5.49
CA ASP A 32 -24.44 12.62 4.80
C ASP A 32 -25.32 11.54 4.16
N ILE A 33 -25.94 11.85 3.02
CA ILE A 33 -26.70 10.83 2.28
C ILE A 33 -25.73 9.78 1.71
N PRO A 34 -25.85 8.51 2.12
CA PRO A 34 -24.91 7.47 1.73
C PRO A 34 -25.07 7.07 0.26
N THR A 35 -23.96 6.76 -0.39
CA THR A 35 -23.93 6.34 -1.79
C THR A 35 -22.91 5.23 -2.02
N LEU A 36 -23.26 4.23 -2.83
CA LEU A 36 -22.31 3.20 -3.29
C LEU A 36 -22.00 3.33 -4.78
N CYS A 37 -23.02 3.56 -5.62
CA CYS A 37 -22.89 3.64 -7.08
C CYS A 37 -22.66 5.05 -7.64
N HIS A 38 -22.72 6.09 -6.81
CA HIS A 38 -22.54 7.47 -7.24
C HIS A 38 -21.04 7.83 -7.27
N SER A 39 -20.65 8.62 -8.26
CA SER A 39 -19.41 9.39 -8.29
C SER A 39 -19.76 10.79 -8.80
N PRO A 40 -19.22 11.89 -8.22
CA PRO A 40 -19.48 13.25 -8.69
C PRO A 40 -19.16 13.48 -10.17
N GLU A 41 -18.31 12.62 -10.72
CA GLU A 41 -17.77 12.69 -12.07
C GLU A 41 -18.58 11.95 -13.13
N LEU A 42 -19.56 11.16 -12.70
CA LEU A 42 -20.30 10.27 -13.59
C LEU A 42 -21.77 10.66 -13.58
N GLU A 43 -22.41 10.55 -14.75
CA GLU A 43 -23.86 10.73 -14.86
C GLU A 43 -24.61 9.85 -13.84
N PRO A 44 -25.67 10.37 -13.20
CA PRO A 44 -26.46 9.62 -12.23
C PRO A 44 -26.92 8.26 -12.76
N TYR A 45 -26.67 7.20 -11.97
CA TYR A 45 -27.04 5.81 -12.32
C TYR A 45 -28.15 5.23 -11.45
N GLY A 46 -28.19 5.59 -10.16
CA GLY A 46 -29.30 5.24 -9.27
C GLY A 46 -29.48 3.74 -8.96
N SER A 47 -28.49 2.87 -9.18
CA SER A 47 -28.68 1.41 -9.07
C SER A 47 -28.62 0.84 -7.65
N CYS A 48 -27.91 1.49 -6.71
CA CYS A 48 -27.73 0.94 -5.37
C CYS A 48 -28.90 1.20 -4.42
N PHE A 49 -29.75 2.20 -4.71
CA PHE A 49 -30.86 2.66 -3.85
C PHE A 49 -30.51 3.03 -2.39
N VAL A 50 -29.23 3.14 -2.05
CA VAL A 50 -28.79 3.56 -0.71
C VAL A 50 -28.98 5.08 -0.51
N CYS A 51 -29.02 5.86 -1.59
CA CYS A 51 -29.17 7.32 -1.54
C CYS A 51 -30.63 7.81 -1.51
N VAL A 52 -31.59 6.92 -1.25
CA VAL A 52 -33.02 7.30 -1.28
C VAL A 52 -33.37 8.32 -0.20
N VAL A 53 -34.31 9.21 -0.54
CA VAL A 53 -34.87 10.25 0.34
C VAL A 53 -36.39 10.29 0.16
N GLU A 54 -37.08 10.88 1.13
CA GLU A 54 -38.52 11.10 1.06
C GLU A 54 -38.82 12.49 0.48
N LEU A 55 -39.79 12.53 -0.44
CA LEU A 55 -40.36 13.76 -0.98
C LEU A 55 -41.81 13.86 -0.51
N LYS A 56 -42.14 14.93 0.21
CA LYS A 56 -43.50 15.14 0.70
C LYS A 56 -44.49 15.20 -0.46
N GLY A 57 -45.62 14.50 -0.31
CA GLY A 57 -46.64 14.39 -1.35
C GLY A 57 -46.35 13.33 -2.42
N ARG A 58 -45.23 12.60 -2.36
CA ARG A 58 -44.98 11.42 -3.20
C ARG A 58 -45.08 10.12 -2.40
N PRO A 59 -45.73 9.07 -2.94
CA PRO A 59 -45.88 7.81 -2.23
C PRO A 59 -44.59 6.99 -2.20
N ASN A 60 -43.66 7.18 -3.15
CA ASN A 60 -42.41 6.41 -3.23
C ASN A 60 -41.22 7.26 -2.80
N LEU A 61 -40.24 6.62 -2.16
CA LEU A 61 -38.92 7.22 -1.96
C LEU A 61 -38.21 7.37 -3.31
N VAL A 62 -37.41 8.42 -3.44
CA VAL A 62 -36.71 8.73 -4.69
C VAL A 62 -35.20 8.73 -4.49
N PRO A 63 -34.39 8.33 -5.49
CA PRO A 63 -32.95 8.44 -5.41
C PRO A 63 -32.52 9.90 -5.48
N SER A 64 -31.88 10.39 -4.41
CA SER A 64 -31.42 11.78 -4.34
C SER A 64 -30.36 12.12 -5.41
N CYS A 65 -29.56 11.13 -5.83
CA CYS A 65 -28.50 11.32 -6.81
C CYS A 65 -28.99 11.55 -8.24
N ALA A 66 -30.25 11.23 -8.56
CA ALA A 66 -30.80 11.36 -9.92
C ALA A 66 -32.01 12.31 -9.97
N THR A 67 -32.60 12.64 -8.82
CA THR A 67 -33.76 13.53 -8.76
C THR A 67 -33.30 14.98 -8.76
N ARG A 68 -33.67 15.74 -9.79
CA ARG A 68 -33.38 17.19 -9.88
C ARG A 68 -34.27 17.98 -8.94
N VAL A 69 -33.72 19.06 -8.36
CA VAL A 69 -34.47 19.97 -7.49
C VAL A 69 -35.48 20.81 -8.29
N ALA A 70 -36.62 21.10 -7.68
CA ALA A 70 -37.68 21.91 -8.28
C ALA A 70 -38.24 22.89 -7.23
N PRO A 71 -38.84 24.03 -7.66
CA PRO A 71 -39.40 25.01 -6.72
C PRO A 71 -40.45 24.39 -5.80
N GLY A 72 -40.37 24.73 -4.51
CA GLY A 72 -41.33 24.27 -3.49
C GLY A 72 -41.19 22.80 -3.09
N MET A 73 -40.14 22.10 -3.53
CA MET A 73 -39.88 20.72 -3.12
C MET A 73 -39.60 20.65 -1.61
N GLU A 74 -40.22 19.71 -0.90
CA GLU A 74 -39.93 19.40 0.50
C GLU A 74 -39.31 18.00 0.60
N VAL A 75 -38.08 17.93 1.10
CA VAL A 75 -37.26 16.72 1.17
C VAL A 75 -36.94 16.36 2.63
N GLU A 76 -37.10 15.08 2.99
CA GLU A 76 -36.58 14.51 4.24
C GLU A 76 -35.54 13.42 3.94
N THR A 77 -34.37 13.53 4.56
CA THR A 77 -33.23 12.66 4.21
C THR A 77 -32.98 11.51 5.18
N GLY A 78 -33.59 11.51 6.37
CA GLY A 78 -33.18 10.64 7.48
C GLY A 78 -34.28 10.05 8.37
N ASN A 79 -35.56 10.09 7.97
CA ASN A 79 -36.64 9.52 8.78
C ASN A 79 -36.62 7.96 8.83
N GLU A 80 -37.44 7.35 9.69
CA GLU A 80 -37.46 5.90 9.91
C GLU A 80 -37.73 5.11 8.62
N ARG A 81 -38.63 5.62 7.77
CA ARG A 81 -38.99 5.02 6.48
C ARG A 81 -37.80 5.00 5.53
N VAL A 82 -37.06 6.10 5.43
CA VAL A 82 -35.82 6.19 4.65
C VAL A 82 -34.77 5.23 5.19
N ARG A 83 -34.53 5.21 6.50
CA ARG A 83 -33.55 4.31 7.12
C ARG A 83 -33.88 2.83 6.90
N ALA A 84 -35.15 2.44 7.04
CA ALA A 84 -35.61 1.06 6.80
C ALA A 84 -35.42 0.64 5.33
N SER A 85 -35.69 1.55 4.38
CA SER A 85 -35.46 1.30 2.96
C SER A 85 -33.97 1.14 2.63
N ARG A 86 -33.10 1.99 3.19
CA ARG A 86 -31.64 1.89 3.01
C ARG A 86 -31.08 0.59 3.57
N LYS A 87 -31.50 0.21 4.79
CA LYS A 87 -31.15 -1.09 5.39
C LYS A 87 -31.56 -2.26 4.49
N THR A 88 -32.79 -2.24 3.98
CA THR A 88 -33.28 -3.28 3.06
C THR A 88 -32.46 -3.36 1.76
N ALA A 89 -32.09 -2.21 1.19
CA ALA A 89 -31.24 -2.18 0.00
C ALA A 89 -29.85 -2.80 0.27
N LEU A 90 -29.24 -2.50 1.41
CA LEU A 90 -27.95 -3.09 1.82
C LEU A 90 -28.06 -4.60 2.06
N GLU A 91 -29.11 -5.07 2.74
CA GLU A 91 -29.38 -6.51 2.97
C GLU A 91 -29.51 -7.26 1.62
N LEU A 92 -30.19 -6.67 0.63
CA LEU A 92 -30.31 -7.24 -0.72
C LEU A 92 -28.97 -7.25 -1.47
N LEU A 93 -28.17 -6.18 -1.39
CA LEU A 93 -26.83 -6.15 -2.01
C LEU A 93 -25.90 -7.21 -1.39
N LEU A 94 -26.01 -7.44 -0.09
CA LEU A 94 -25.20 -8.42 0.64
C LEU A 94 -25.69 -9.86 0.48
N SER A 95 -26.94 -10.08 0.09
CA SER A 95 -27.51 -11.43 -0.11
C SER A 95 -26.72 -12.29 -1.11
N ASN A 96 -25.99 -11.66 -2.05
CA ASN A 96 -25.14 -12.31 -3.04
C ASN A 96 -23.64 -11.99 -2.88
N HIS A 97 -23.22 -11.47 -1.72
CA HIS A 97 -21.82 -11.08 -1.45
C HIS A 97 -21.01 -12.24 -0.87
N TYR A 98 -20.59 -13.18 -1.72
CA TYR A 98 -19.84 -14.39 -1.32
C TYR A 98 -18.35 -14.11 -1.02
N ALA A 99 -18.06 -13.32 0.00
CA ALA A 99 -16.69 -12.94 0.34
C ALA A 99 -16.44 -12.95 1.84
N ASP A 100 -15.17 -13.10 2.21
CA ASP A 100 -14.73 -12.99 3.60
C ASP A 100 -14.14 -11.60 3.83
N CYS A 101 -14.75 -10.86 4.75
CA CYS A 101 -14.21 -9.60 5.22
C CYS A 101 -12.91 -9.84 6.01
N LEU A 102 -12.90 -10.84 6.89
CA LEU A 102 -11.74 -11.24 7.71
C LEU A 102 -11.23 -12.63 7.29
N SER A 103 -9.94 -12.86 7.44
CA SER A 103 -9.33 -14.16 7.11
C SER A 103 -9.80 -15.28 8.06
N PRO A 104 -9.93 -16.54 7.58
CA PRO A 104 -10.32 -17.66 8.44
C PRO A 104 -9.39 -17.85 9.64
N CYS A 105 -8.08 -17.66 9.45
CA CYS A 105 -7.09 -17.77 10.52
C CYS A 105 -7.23 -16.68 11.60
N LYS A 106 -7.72 -15.48 11.25
CA LYS A 106 -8.08 -14.43 12.23
C LYS A 106 -9.34 -14.79 12.99
N LEU A 107 -10.37 -15.29 12.30
CA LEU A 107 -11.64 -15.71 12.89
C LEU A 107 -11.49 -16.95 13.79
N GLY A 108 -10.63 -17.90 13.42
CA GLY A 108 -10.37 -19.11 14.20
C GLY A 108 -9.37 -18.91 15.34
N CYS A 109 -8.71 -17.75 15.41
CA CYS A 109 -7.88 -17.39 16.55
C CYS A 109 -8.79 -16.86 17.67
N PRO A 110 -8.80 -17.48 18.87
CA PRO A 110 -9.61 -17.02 20.00
C PRO A 110 -9.38 -15.55 20.36
N ALA A 111 -8.12 -15.11 20.32
CA ALA A 111 -7.75 -13.71 20.58
C ALA A 111 -8.02 -12.78 19.38
N GLY A 112 -8.32 -13.30 18.18
CA GLY A 112 -8.56 -12.50 16.97
C GLY A 112 -7.28 -11.98 16.29
N VAL A 113 -6.13 -12.63 16.48
CA VAL A 113 -4.84 -12.22 15.91
C VAL A 113 -4.86 -12.25 14.39
N ASP A 114 -4.37 -11.18 13.74
CA ASP A 114 -4.33 -11.07 12.28
C ASP A 114 -3.17 -11.82 11.64
N ALA A 115 -3.33 -13.13 11.49
CA ALA A 115 -2.32 -13.98 10.86
C ALA A 115 -2.01 -13.62 9.40
N GLN A 116 -3.00 -13.18 8.62
CA GLN A 116 -2.75 -12.76 7.25
C GLN A 116 -1.90 -11.49 7.22
N GLY A 117 -2.21 -10.51 8.07
CA GLY A 117 -1.50 -9.26 8.16
C GLY A 117 -0.05 -9.42 8.59
N TYR A 118 0.22 -10.14 9.69
CA TYR A 118 1.61 -10.25 10.16
C TYR A 118 2.47 -11.13 9.24
N ILE A 119 1.89 -12.12 8.54
CA ILE A 119 2.61 -12.90 7.51
C ILE A 119 2.97 -11.99 6.33
N ALA A 120 2.05 -11.11 5.93
CA ALA A 120 2.33 -10.14 4.87
C ALA A 120 3.47 -9.18 5.28
N LEU A 121 3.43 -8.64 6.50
CA LEU A 121 4.50 -7.79 7.03
C LEU A 121 5.83 -8.52 7.19
N ALA A 122 5.81 -9.80 7.61
CA ALA A 122 6.99 -10.65 7.67
C ALA A 122 7.62 -10.81 6.27
N ALA A 123 6.82 -11.14 5.26
CA ALA A 123 7.28 -11.25 3.87
C ALA A 123 7.81 -9.91 3.30
N MET A 124 7.37 -8.77 3.85
CA MET A 124 7.89 -7.45 3.51
C MET A 124 9.20 -7.09 4.23
N GLY A 125 9.61 -7.85 5.26
CA GLY A 125 10.75 -7.56 6.13
C GLY A 125 10.42 -6.60 7.29
N GLU A 126 9.16 -6.26 7.48
CA GLU A 126 8.68 -5.30 8.49
C GLU A 126 8.35 -6.03 9.81
N TYR A 127 9.34 -6.72 10.39
CA TYR A 127 9.14 -7.61 11.55
C TYR A 127 8.60 -6.89 12.77
N ARG A 128 9.06 -5.66 13.03
CA ARG A 128 8.55 -4.87 14.15
C ARG A 128 7.07 -4.57 14.00
N LYS A 129 6.65 -4.08 12.82
CA LYS A 129 5.23 -3.85 12.51
C LYS A 129 4.43 -5.14 12.59
N ALA A 130 4.99 -6.27 12.17
CA ALA A 130 4.35 -7.58 12.28
C ALA A 130 4.06 -7.96 13.75
N VAL A 131 5.02 -7.75 14.65
CA VAL A 131 4.87 -8.00 16.10
C VAL A 131 3.87 -7.03 16.72
N ASP A 132 3.95 -5.74 16.37
CA ASP A 132 3.03 -4.72 16.89
C ASP A 132 1.57 -5.00 16.45
N LEU A 133 1.35 -5.44 15.21
CA LEU A 133 0.04 -5.91 14.72
C LEU A 133 -0.46 -7.13 15.49
N ILE A 134 0.41 -8.06 15.90
CA ILE A 134 0.01 -9.17 16.78
C ILE A 134 -0.42 -8.62 18.15
N ARG A 135 0.32 -7.66 18.71
CA ARG A 135 0.08 -7.03 20.03
C ARG A 135 -1.20 -6.21 20.13
N GLU A 136 -1.84 -5.87 19.01
CA GLU A 136 -3.20 -5.33 19.00
C GLU A 136 -4.23 -6.29 19.61
N ASN A 137 -3.98 -7.60 19.54
CA ASN A 137 -4.92 -8.62 19.99
C ASN A 137 -4.28 -9.66 20.93
N ASN A 138 -2.96 -9.80 20.93
CA ASN A 138 -2.21 -10.71 21.78
C ASN A 138 -0.91 -10.07 22.28
N PRO A 139 -0.80 -9.68 23.56
CA PRO A 139 0.41 -9.05 24.11
C PRO A 139 1.53 -10.04 24.45
N LEU A 140 1.33 -11.34 24.27
CA LEU A 140 2.31 -12.40 24.50
C LEU A 140 2.62 -13.17 23.21
N PRO A 141 3.01 -12.49 22.11
CA PRO A 141 3.30 -13.14 20.82
C PRO A 141 4.43 -14.16 20.87
N ALA A 142 5.53 -13.89 21.59
CA ALA A 142 6.71 -14.76 21.65
C ALA A 142 6.44 -16.03 22.46
N VAL A 143 5.70 -15.92 23.57
CA VAL A 143 5.13 -17.07 24.31
C VAL A 143 4.26 -17.89 23.37
N CYS A 144 3.30 -17.27 22.67
CA CYS A 144 2.44 -17.99 21.73
C CYS A 144 3.23 -18.62 20.57
N GLY A 145 4.35 -18.02 20.14
CA GLY A 145 5.28 -18.58 19.14
C GLY A 145 5.84 -19.94 19.55
N ARG A 146 5.88 -20.24 20.85
CA ARG A 146 6.47 -21.45 21.43
C ARG A 146 5.45 -22.48 21.91
N VAL A 147 4.36 -22.04 22.54
CA VAL A 147 3.47 -22.95 23.29
C VAL A 147 2.01 -23.00 22.79
N CYS A 148 1.67 -22.24 21.75
CA CYS A 148 0.30 -22.19 21.23
C CYS A 148 -0.08 -23.48 20.48
N VAL A 149 -1.32 -23.95 20.66
CA VAL A 149 -1.91 -25.11 19.96
C VAL A 149 -2.45 -24.79 18.54
N ARG A 150 -2.10 -23.62 17.99
CA ARG A 150 -2.25 -23.28 16.56
C ARG A 150 -3.67 -23.45 15.97
N LYS A 151 -4.73 -23.08 16.70
CA LYS A 151 -6.13 -23.12 16.19
C LYS A 151 -6.32 -22.38 14.85
N CYS A 152 -5.49 -21.37 14.57
CA CYS A 152 -5.45 -20.66 13.29
C CYS A 152 -4.97 -21.52 12.10
N GLU A 153 -4.10 -22.53 12.32
CA GLU A 153 -3.64 -23.47 11.28
C GLU A 153 -4.71 -24.51 10.95
N VAL A 154 -5.54 -24.90 11.93
CA VAL A 154 -6.65 -25.85 11.75
C VAL A 154 -7.69 -25.34 10.74
N VAL A 155 -7.94 -24.02 10.73
CA VAL A 155 -8.89 -23.37 9.83
C VAL A 155 -8.24 -22.80 8.56
N CYS A 156 -6.95 -23.06 8.35
CA CYS A 156 -6.22 -22.52 7.20
C CYS A 156 -6.68 -23.18 5.89
N ARG A 157 -7.23 -22.39 4.96
CA ARG A 157 -7.70 -22.89 3.65
C ARG A 157 -6.60 -23.48 2.76
N ARG A 158 -5.32 -23.21 3.06
CA ARG A 158 -4.21 -23.87 2.34
C ARG A 158 -4.23 -25.39 2.52
N ALA A 159 -4.81 -25.89 3.62
CA ALA A 159 -5.01 -27.32 3.85
C ALA A 159 -5.87 -28.02 2.77
N ASP A 160 -6.74 -27.29 2.06
CA ASP A 160 -7.51 -27.84 0.95
C ASP A 160 -6.67 -27.99 -0.35
N VAL A 161 -5.47 -27.40 -0.40
CA VAL A 161 -4.50 -27.47 -1.50
C VAL A 161 -3.41 -28.51 -1.19
N ASP A 162 -2.71 -28.32 -0.07
CA ASP A 162 -1.64 -29.19 0.42
C ASP A 162 -1.66 -29.32 1.95
N SER A 163 -1.04 -28.39 2.68
CA SER A 163 -0.95 -28.37 4.15
C SER A 163 -1.10 -26.93 4.67
N PRO A 164 -1.51 -26.71 5.93
CA PRO A 164 -1.57 -25.36 6.49
C PRO A 164 -0.26 -24.59 6.33
N VAL A 165 -0.37 -23.25 6.24
CA VAL A 165 0.79 -22.36 6.38
C VAL A 165 1.36 -22.51 7.79
N GLY A 166 2.68 -22.42 7.94
CA GLY A 166 3.41 -22.41 9.22
C GLY A 166 3.17 -21.13 10.03
N ILE A 167 1.91 -20.77 10.29
CA ILE A 167 1.47 -19.53 10.91
C ILE A 167 2.14 -19.30 12.27
N ASN A 168 2.30 -20.35 13.07
CA ASN A 168 2.96 -20.26 14.37
C ASN A 168 4.48 -20.10 14.27
N ALA A 169 5.11 -20.76 13.31
CA ALA A 169 6.55 -20.65 13.08
C ALA A 169 6.92 -19.26 12.54
N VAL A 170 6.13 -18.69 11.63
CA VAL A 170 6.29 -17.29 11.19
C VAL A 170 6.12 -16.32 12.37
N LYS A 171 5.15 -16.57 13.27
CA LYS A 171 4.99 -15.76 14.50
C LYS A 171 6.27 -15.79 15.34
N ARG A 172 6.84 -16.98 15.54
CA ARG A 172 8.08 -17.13 16.30
C ARG A 172 9.25 -16.41 15.63
N PHE A 173 9.42 -16.57 14.32
CA PHE A 173 10.45 -15.90 13.55
C PHE A 173 10.44 -14.38 13.76
N VAL A 174 9.27 -13.74 13.60
CA VAL A 174 9.18 -12.28 13.76
C VAL A 174 9.38 -11.83 15.20
N THR A 175 9.05 -12.66 16.20
CA THR A 175 9.27 -12.33 17.62
C THR A 175 10.69 -12.59 18.09
N ASP A 176 11.45 -13.44 17.41
CA ASP A 176 12.85 -13.72 17.73
C ASP A 176 13.80 -12.72 17.03
N ALA A 177 13.29 -11.86 16.13
CA ALA A 177 14.05 -10.83 15.45
C ALA A 177 14.61 -9.77 16.44
N PRO A 178 15.83 -9.23 16.19
CA PRO A 178 16.43 -8.24 17.08
C PRO A 178 15.64 -6.93 17.10
N GLY A 179 15.60 -6.26 18.26
CA GLY A 179 14.98 -4.93 18.43
C GLY A 179 13.45 -4.90 18.54
N ILE A 180 12.77 -6.06 18.59
CA ILE A 180 11.28 -6.13 18.65
C ILE A 180 10.66 -5.71 19.99
N TYR A 181 11.49 -5.37 20.99
CA TYR A 181 11.09 -4.77 22.27
C TYR A 181 11.57 -3.33 22.46
N ASP A 182 12.28 -2.78 21.48
CA ASP A 182 12.80 -1.41 21.50
C ASP A 182 11.66 -0.39 21.49
N GLY A 183 11.94 0.82 21.96
CA GLY A 183 10.94 1.90 22.05
C GLY A 183 9.97 1.79 23.22
N GLY A 184 9.05 2.76 23.27
CA GLY A 184 7.97 2.84 24.25
C GLY A 184 6.68 2.19 23.76
N VAL A 185 5.68 2.11 24.64
CA VAL A 185 4.32 1.66 24.30
C VAL A 185 3.42 2.88 24.22
N GLU A 186 2.67 3.01 23.12
CA GLU A 186 1.70 4.08 22.98
C GLU A 186 0.49 3.83 23.91
N CYS A 187 0.26 4.78 24.81
CA CYS A 187 -0.80 4.75 25.81
C CYS A 187 -1.61 6.05 25.76
N ALA A 188 -2.92 5.93 25.93
CA ALA A 188 -3.79 7.08 26.12
C ALA A 188 -3.43 7.84 27.42
N PRO A 189 -3.73 9.15 27.50
CA PRO A 189 -3.54 9.91 28.74
C PRO A 189 -4.25 9.26 29.94
N PRO A 190 -3.72 9.41 31.17
CA PRO A 190 -4.36 8.87 32.36
C PRO A 190 -5.81 9.32 32.50
N ASN A 191 -6.74 8.38 32.62
CA ASN A 191 -8.18 8.66 32.70
C ASN A 191 -8.72 8.80 34.13
N GLY A 192 -7.83 8.73 35.13
CA GLY A 192 -8.16 8.89 36.56
C GLY A 192 -8.85 7.68 37.21
N LYS A 193 -9.05 6.58 36.47
CA LYS A 193 -9.68 5.35 36.95
C LYS A 193 -8.65 4.25 37.16
N SER A 194 -8.95 3.30 38.06
CA SER A 194 -8.05 2.21 38.40
C SER A 194 -8.69 0.83 38.37
N VAL A 195 -7.91 -0.18 38.00
CA VAL A 195 -8.35 -1.58 37.89
C VAL A 195 -7.38 -2.50 38.63
N GLY A 196 -7.92 -3.34 39.51
CA GLY A 196 -7.17 -4.39 40.20
C GLY A 196 -7.29 -5.72 39.46
N ILE A 197 -6.18 -6.40 39.21
CA ILE A 197 -6.14 -7.69 38.52
C ILE A 197 -5.57 -8.74 39.48
N VAL A 198 -6.29 -9.84 39.69
CA VAL A 198 -5.85 -10.96 40.55
C VAL A 198 -5.22 -12.03 39.67
N GLY A 199 -3.90 -12.21 39.75
CA GLY A 199 -3.12 -13.18 38.99
C GLY A 199 -2.32 -12.53 37.85
N GLY A 200 -1.02 -12.82 37.80
CA GLY A 200 -0.08 -12.36 36.78
C GLY A 200 0.17 -13.39 35.67
N GLY A 201 -0.79 -14.27 35.40
CA GLY A 201 -0.77 -15.21 34.27
C GLY A 201 -1.23 -14.58 32.94
N PRO A 202 -1.33 -15.37 31.86
CA PRO A 202 -1.65 -14.85 30.51
C PRO A 202 -2.93 -14.00 30.43
N ALA A 203 -4.00 -14.40 31.13
CA ALA A 203 -5.25 -13.63 31.16
C ALA A 203 -5.08 -12.28 31.87
N GLY A 204 -4.45 -12.27 33.05
CA GLY A 204 -4.22 -11.05 33.83
C GLY A 204 -3.25 -10.08 33.13
N LEU A 205 -2.16 -10.60 32.56
CA LEU A 205 -1.21 -9.82 31.75
C LEU A 205 -1.89 -9.23 30.50
N SER A 206 -2.74 -10.02 29.84
CA SER A 206 -3.51 -9.57 28.68
C SER A 206 -4.47 -8.43 29.04
N ALA A 207 -5.27 -8.59 30.10
CA ALA A 207 -6.15 -7.53 30.57
C ALA A 207 -5.36 -6.27 30.98
N GLY A 208 -4.23 -6.43 31.65
CA GLY A 208 -3.37 -5.34 32.07
C GLY A 208 -2.81 -4.54 30.89
N TRP A 209 -2.34 -5.21 29.84
CA TRP A 209 -1.87 -4.57 28.61
C TRP A 209 -2.94 -3.65 27.99
N PHE A 210 -4.14 -4.18 27.75
CA PHE A 210 -5.19 -3.43 27.06
C PHE A 210 -5.76 -2.28 27.91
N LEU A 211 -5.89 -2.46 29.22
CA LEU A 211 -6.33 -1.42 30.14
C LEU A 211 -5.24 -0.35 30.35
N GLY A 212 -3.98 -0.75 30.50
CA GLY A 212 -2.86 0.19 30.62
C GLY A 212 -2.74 1.12 29.41
N ARG A 213 -2.84 0.57 28.18
CA ARG A 213 -2.86 1.37 26.94
C ARG A 213 -4.04 2.34 26.85
N LYS A 214 -5.13 2.12 27.57
CA LYS A 214 -6.30 3.02 27.66
C LYS A 214 -6.18 4.08 28.78
N GLY A 215 -5.03 4.17 29.44
CA GLY A 215 -4.74 5.17 30.46
C GLY A 215 -5.30 4.84 31.85
N TYR A 216 -5.73 3.60 32.09
CA TYR A 216 -6.14 3.16 33.44
C TYR A 216 -4.90 2.91 34.31
N ARG A 217 -5.00 3.21 35.61
CA ARG A 217 -4.02 2.72 36.59
C ARG A 217 -4.29 1.25 36.88
N VAL A 218 -3.45 0.36 36.36
CA VAL A 218 -3.61 -1.09 36.53
C VAL A 218 -2.64 -1.62 37.59
N VAL A 219 -3.16 -2.39 38.56
CA VAL A 219 -2.36 -3.10 39.55
C VAL A 219 -2.65 -4.60 39.49
N VAL A 220 -1.64 -5.39 39.17
CA VAL A 220 -1.69 -6.86 39.13
C VAL A 220 -1.15 -7.42 40.44
N TYR A 221 -1.93 -8.25 41.11
CA TYR A 221 -1.56 -8.96 42.35
C TYR A 221 -1.21 -10.41 42.01
N GLU A 222 0.07 -10.76 42.11
CA GLU A 222 0.61 -12.08 41.79
C GLU A 222 1.06 -12.80 43.07
N MET A 223 0.61 -14.03 43.27
CA MET A 223 0.94 -14.85 44.44
C MET A 223 2.39 -15.35 44.41
N MET A 224 2.93 -15.60 43.22
CA MET A 224 4.27 -16.15 43.03
C MET A 224 5.36 -15.06 43.07
N GLU A 225 6.63 -15.48 43.15
CA GLU A 225 7.80 -14.60 43.20
C GLU A 225 7.94 -13.71 41.95
N LYS A 226 7.68 -14.30 40.78
CA LYS A 226 7.65 -13.63 39.47
C LYS A 226 6.32 -13.84 38.76
N ALA A 227 5.90 -12.85 37.98
CA ALA A 227 4.74 -12.94 37.09
C ALA A 227 4.97 -13.90 35.91
N GLY A 228 3.87 -14.33 35.29
CA GLY A 228 3.83 -15.34 34.24
C GLY A 228 2.84 -16.47 34.55
N GLY A 229 2.46 -16.66 35.82
CA GLY A 229 1.54 -17.71 36.24
C GLY A 229 1.90 -19.08 35.63
N MET A 230 0.90 -19.79 35.10
CA MET A 230 1.11 -21.14 34.55
C MET A 230 2.08 -21.21 33.38
N VAL A 231 2.30 -20.14 32.60
CA VAL A 231 3.30 -20.21 31.52
C VAL A 231 4.73 -20.15 32.03
N ARG A 232 4.98 -19.64 33.25
CA ARG A 232 6.30 -19.72 33.89
C ARG A 232 6.50 -21.03 34.65
N TYR A 233 5.54 -21.36 35.52
CA TYR A 233 5.74 -22.43 36.50
C TYR A 233 5.14 -23.78 36.05
N GLY A 234 4.32 -23.78 35.00
CA GLY A 234 3.67 -24.98 34.46
C GLY A 234 4.18 -25.41 33.07
N ILE A 235 5.04 -24.63 32.43
CA ILE A 235 5.66 -24.97 31.14
C ILE A 235 7.20 -25.07 31.34
N PRO A 236 7.84 -26.17 30.94
CA PRO A 236 9.28 -26.32 31.09
C PRO A 236 10.11 -25.30 30.28
N VAL A 237 11.27 -24.93 30.83
CA VAL A 237 12.19 -23.91 30.26
C VAL A 237 12.71 -24.29 28.85
N TYR A 238 12.82 -25.58 28.53
CA TYR A 238 13.22 -26.04 27.19
C TYR A 238 12.17 -25.77 26.09
N ARG A 239 10.94 -25.41 26.47
CA ARG A 239 9.87 -24.97 25.56
C ARG A 239 9.71 -23.45 25.58
N LEU A 240 9.83 -22.82 26.74
CA LEU A 240 9.68 -21.38 26.92
C LEU A 240 10.72 -20.86 27.91
N THR A 241 11.66 -20.07 27.42
CA THR A 241 12.73 -19.53 28.27
C THR A 241 12.24 -18.39 29.17
N ASP A 242 12.86 -18.26 30.34
CA ASP A 242 12.54 -17.17 31.28
C ASP A 242 12.87 -15.81 30.67
N GLU A 243 13.96 -15.71 29.90
CA GLU A 243 14.38 -14.47 29.25
C GLU A 243 13.33 -13.98 28.23
N THR A 244 12.75 -14.90 27.46
CA THR A 244 11.68 -14.58 26.50
C THR A 244 10.44 -14.06 27.23
N LEU A 245 10.02 -14.75 28.29
CA LEU A 245 8.84 -14.38 29.07
C LEU A 245 9.03 -13.06 29.83
N ASP A 246 10.20 -12.86 30.44
CA ASP A 246 10.56 -11.63 31.16
C ASP A 246 10.53 -10.43 30.20
N ALA A 247 11.06 -10.57 28.98
CA ALA A 247 11.01 -9.51 27.97
C ALA A 247 9.58 -9.10 27.59
N GLU A 248 8.65 -10.05 27.46
CA GLU A 248 7.23 -9.74 27.18
C GLU A 248 6.54 -9.07 28.37
N ILE A 249 6.78 -9.56 29.58
CA ILE A 249 6.21 -8.98 30.81
C ILE A 249 6.73 -7.55 31.02
N ASP A 250 8.03 -7.32 30.80
CA ASP A 250 8.63 -5.99 30.91
C ASP A 250 8.09 -5.05 29.84
N HIS A 251 7.80 -5.55 28.63
CA HIS A 251 7.11 -4.76 27.62
C HIS A 251 5.67 -4.40 28.05
N ILE A 252 4.95 -5.30 28.73
CA ILE A 252 3.62 -5.00 29.28
C ILE A 252 3.70 -3.97 30.41
N ARG A 253 4.72 -4.02 31.28
CA ARG A 253 4.96 -3.01 32.32
C ARG A 253 5.13 -1.61 31.73
N LYS A 254 5.76 -1.47 30.56
CA LYS A 254 5.88 -0.19 29.84
C LYS A 254 4.53 0.44 29.49
N ALA A 255 3.43 -0.32 29.47
CA ALA A 255 2.07 0.19 29.29
C ALA A 255 1.44 0.77 30.57
N GLY A 256 2.21 0.94 31.65
CA GLY A 256 1.75 1.48 32.93
C GLY A 256 1.16 0.44 33.89
N VAL A 257 1.47 -0.84 33.68
CA VAL A 257 0.99 -1.95 34.52
C VAL A 257 1.93 -2.16 35.71
N GLU A 258 1.42 -1.94 36.92
CA GLU A 258 2.12 -2.24 38.18
C GLU A 258 1.90 -3.71 38.54
N ILE A 259 2.97 -4.46 38.82
CA ILE A 259 2.87 -5.88 39.19
C ILE A 259 3.46 -6.08 40.59
N LEU A 260 2.60 -6.42 41.54
CA LEU A 260 2.93 -6.72 42.93
C LEU A 260 3.00 -8.23 43.13
N THR A 261 4.21 -8.76 43.30
CA THR A 261 4.47 -10.19 43.49
C THR A 261 4.44 -10.59 44.98
N GLY A 262 4.29 -11.89 45.26
CA GLY A 262 4.17 -12.43 46.61
C GLY A 262 2.87 -12.08 47.36
N VAL A 263 1.82 -11.64 46.65
CA VAL A 263 0.52 -11.26 47.25
C VAL A 263 -0.56 -12.27 46.85
N ARG A 264 -1.03 -13.07 47.81
CA ARG A 264 -2.16 -13.99 47.62
C ARG A 264 -3.47 -13.32 48.00
N VAL A 265 -4.24 -12.91 46.99
CA VAL A 265 -5.61 -12.41 47.19
C VAL A 265 -6.50 -13.52 47.76
N GLY A 266 -7.28 -13.20 48.78
CA GLY A 266 -8.03 -14.14 49.62
C GLY A 266 -7.31 -14.50 50.93
N ARG A 267 -6.00 -14.26 51.04
CA ARG A 267 -5.21 -14.46 52.26
C ARG A 267 -4.55 -13.18 52.76
N ASP A 268 -3.76 -12.53 51.92
CA ASP A 268 -3.00 -11.32 52.27
C ASP A 268 -3.82 -10.04 52.05
N ILE A 269 -4.75 -10.07 51.09
CA ILE A 269 -5.72 -9.00 50.83
C ILE A 269 -7.07 -9.62 50.40
N SER A 270 -8.18 -9.10 50.94
CA SER A 270 -9.52 -9.62 50.59
C SER A 270 -10.04 -9.05 49.26
N LEU A 271 -10.94 -9.77 48.59
CA LEU A 271 -11.62 -9.27 47.38
C LEU A 271 -12.43 -7.99 47.67
N ALA A 272 -13.06 -7.90 48.85
CA ALA A 272 -13.81 -6.73 49.28
C ALA A 272 -12.93 -5.49 49.43
N GLU A 273 -11.67 -5.66 49.85
CA GLU A 273 -10.71 -4.57 49.95
C GLU A 273 -10.23 -4.10 48.56
N LEU A 274 -9.99 -5.03 47.63
CA LEU A 274 -9.67 -4.68 46.24
C LEU A 274 -10.77 -3.84 45.58
N ARG A 275 -12.04 -4.21 45.81
CA ARG A 275 -13.20 -3.44 45.31
C ARG A 275 -13.32 -2.03 45.90
N LYS A 276 -12.72 -1.76 47.06
CA LYS A 276 -12.63 -0.40 47.63
C LYS A 276 -11.45 0.40 47.08
N ARG A 277 -10.39 -0.28 46.67
CA ARG A 277 -9.15 0.33 46.15
C ARG A 277 -9.23 0.64 44.64
N HIS A 278 -10.07 -0.08 43.91
CA HIS A 278 -10.17 0.01 42.45
C HIS A 278 -11.61 0.18 41.98
N ASP A 279 -11.79 0.85 40.84
CA ASP A 279 -13.11 1.06 40.22
C ASP A 279 -13.66 -0.23 39.59
N ALA A 280 -12.79 -1.16 39.22
CA ALA A 280 -13.14 -2.50 38.75
C ALA A 280 -12.10 -3.54 39.18
N VAL A 281 -12.50 -4.81 39.28
CA VAL A 281 -11.62 -5.93 39.60
C VAL A 281 -11.75 -7.05 38.56
N PHE A 282 -10.63 -7.59 38.10
CA PHE A 282 -10.57 -8.77 37.22
C PHE A 282 -9.90 -9.94 37.92
N ILE A 283 -10.58 -11.09 37.99
CA ILE A 283 -10.09 -12.32 38.61
C ILE A 283 -9.53 -13.24 37.52
N ALA A 284 -8.21 -13.47 37.55
CA ALA A 284 -7.45 -14.30 36.61
C ALA A 284 -6.46 -15.22 37.36
N ALA A 285 -6.94 -15.85 38.44
CA ALA A 285 -6.10 -16.53 39.44
C ALA A 285 -5.40 -17.81 38.94
N GLY A 286 -5.82 -18.38 37.80
CA GLY A 286 -5.26 -19.62 37.25
C GLY A 286 -5.69 -20.89 38.02
N ALA A 287 -5.29 -22.06 37.51
CA ALA A 287 -5.68 -23.37 38.06
C ALA A 287 -4.54 -24.09 38.82
N TRP A 288 -4.14 -23.57 39.97
CA TRP A 288 -2.94 -24.02 40.70
C TRP A 288 -3.06 -25.37 41.43
N ALA A 289 -4.25 -25.95 41.59
CA ALA A 289 -4.41 -27.24 42.25
C ALA A 289 -4.41 -28.39 41.22
N GLY A 290 -3.64 -29.45 41.46
CA GLY A 290 -3.72 -30.67 40.65
C GLY A 290 -4.87 -31.57 41.09
N ASN A 291 -5.55 -32.19 40.12
CA ASN A 291 -6.61 -33.14 40.43
C ASN A 291 -6.02 -34.48 40.94
N PRO A 292 -6.57 -35.05 42.02
CA PRO A 292 -6.09 -36.33 42.55
C PRO A 292 -6.50 -37.51 41.65
N MET A 293 -5.71 -38.57 41.70
CA MET A 293 -6.03 -39.89 41.14
C MET A 293 -7.23 -40.54 41.86
N ARG A 294 -7.47 -40.14 43.13
CA ARG A 294 -8.53 -40.64 44.01
C ARG A 294 -8.30 -42.10 44.41
N VAL A 295 -7.05 -42.41 44.76
CA VAL A 295 -6.65 -43.72 45.28
C VAL A 295 -6.22 -43.60 46.74
N GLU A 296 -6.42 -44.66 47.51
CA GLU A 296 -6.04 -44.70 48.93
C GLU A 296 -4.51 -44.57 49.07
N GLY A 297 -4.05 -43.71 50.01
CA GLY A 297 -2.63 -43.44 50.27
C GLY A 297 -1.97 -42.40 49.36
N GLU A 298 -2.71 -41.73 48.46
CA GLU A 298 -2.19 -40.76 47.49
C GLU A 298 -1.46 -39.56 48.12
N PHE A 299 -1.98 -39.03 49.22
CA PHE A 299 -1.42 -37.84 49.88
C PHE A 299 -0.40 -38.17 50.97
N ASP A 300 -0.31 -39.45 51.37
CA ASP A 300 0.47 -39.90 52.54
C ASP A 300 1.72 -40.71 52.16
N THR A 301 1.95 -40.97 50.86
CA THR A 301 3.05 -41.83 50.37
C THR A 301 4.18 -41.00 49.76
N GLU A 302 5.41 -41.16 50.28
CA GLU A 302 6.60 -40.54 49.68
C GLU A 302 6.84 -41.09 48.27
N GLY A 303 6.96 -40.20 47.28
CA GLY A 303 7.12 -40.55 45.86
C GLY A 303 5.84 -40.43 45.03
N VAL A 304 4.69 -40.11 45.64
CA VAL A 304 3.46 -39.75 44.91
C VAL A 304 3.32 -38.23 44.93
N VAL A 305 3.28 -37.60 43.76
CA VAL A 305 3.22 -36.13 43.62
C VAL A 305 2.19 -35.71 42.55
N ASN A 306 1.74 -34.46 42.61
CA ASN A 306 0.92 -33.82 41.59
C ASN A 306 1.80 -33.21 40.50
N GLY A 307 1.37 -33.26 39.23
CA GLY A 307 2.10 -32.72 38.08
C GLY A 307 2.45 -31.23 38.14
N ILE A 308 1.57 -30.38 38.68
CA ILE A 308 1.83 -28.93 38.87
C ILE A 308 2.89 -28.72 39.94
N ASP A 309 2.79 -29.43 41.05
CA ASP A 309 3.80 -29.36 42.11
C ASP A 309 5.15 -29.88 41.61
N PHE A 310 5.14 -30.98 40.85
CA PHE A 310 6.33 -31.54 40.21
C PHE A 310 7.00 -30.54 39.27
N LEU A 311 6.27 -29.97 38.31
CA LEU A 311 6.85 -29.00 37.35
C LEU A 311 7.36 -27.75 38.06
N ARG A 312 6.63 -27.25 39.05
CA ARG A 312 7.04 -26.09 39.85
C ARG A 312 8.27 -26.39 40.70
N GLU A 313 8.35 -27.54 41.34
CA GLU A 313 9.55 -27.96 42.09
C GLU A 313 10.75 -28.08 41.13
N LYS A 314 10.57 -28.75 40.00
CA LYS A 314 11.63 -28.98 39.00
C LYS A 314 12.05 -27.74 38.22
N TYR A 315 11.23 -26.68 38.25
CA TYR A 315 11.66 -25.37 37.79
C TYR A 315 12.83 -24.84 38.63
N TYR A 316 12.77 -24.98 39.96
CA TYR A 316 13.81 -24.50 40.89
C TYR A 316 14.92 -25.53 41.13
N ASP A 317 14.57 -26.81 41.26
CA ASP A 317 15.49 -27.90 41.59
C ASP A 317 15.52 -28.96 40.48
N ARG A 318 16.60 -28.95 39.70
CA ARG A 318 16.83 -29.88 38.59
C ARG A 318 17.68 -31.09 39.00
N THR A 319 17.62 -31.50 40.27
CA THR A 319 18.29 -32.72 40.72
C THR A 319 17.81 -33.95 39.93
N PRO A 320 18.73 -34.80 39.41
CA PRO A 320 18.38 -36.00 38.67
C PRO A 320 17.46 -36.94 39.46
N ILE A 321 16.54 -37.58 38.73
CA ILE A 321 15.58 -38.55 39.23
C ILE A 321 16.10 -39.95 38.90
N SER A 322 16.11 -40.86 39.87
CA SER A 322 16.46 -42.27 39.65
C SER A 322 15.22 -43.17 39.67
N GLY A 323 15.29 -44.30 39.00
CA GLY A 323 14.21 -45.29 38.94
C GLY A 323 13.14 -45.00 37.89
N THR A 324 12.09 -45.82 37.91
CA THR A 324 10.95 -45.67 37.01
C THR A 324 9.96 -44.63 37.52
N VAL A 325 9.61 -43.67 36.66
CA VAL A 325 8.59 -42.63 36.89
C VAL A 325 7.33 -42.98 36.10
N VAL A 326 6.19 -43.05 36.78
CA VAL A 326 4.88 -43.27 36.15
C VAL A 326 4.09 -41.96 36.16
N VAL A 327 3.72 -41.45 34.99
CA VAL A 327 2.92 -40.23 34.84
C VAL A 327 1.49 -40.63 34.49
N VAL A 328 0.52 -40.31 35.34
CA VAL A 328 -0.89 -40.66 35.11
C VAL A 328 -1.62 -39.49 34.46
N GLY A 329 -1.95 -39.61 33.17
CA GLY A 329 -2.62 -38.54 32.43
C GLY A 329 -2.39 -38.64 30.92
N GLY A 330 -3.03 -37.74 30.16
CA GLY A 330 -2.87 -37.69 28.70
C GLY A 330 -2.99 -36.29 28.09
N GLY A 331 -2.96 -35.24 28.91
CA GLY A 331 -2.97 -33.84 28.47
C GLY A 331 -1.56 -33.26 28.34
N ASN A 332 -1.46 -31.98 27.93
CA ASN A 332 -0.17 -31.31 27.73
C ASN A 332 0.70 -31.31 28.99
N THR A 333 0.12 -31.07 30.18
CA THR A 333 0.85 -31.18 31.45
C THR A 333 1.47 -32.56 31.66
N ALA A 334 0.80 -33.64 31.23
CA ALA A 334 1.35 -34.99 31.36
C ALA A 334 2.56 -35.19 30.42
N MET A 335 2.54 -34.59 29.22
CA MET A 335 3.70 -34.60 28.31
C MET A 335 4.87 -33.82 28.93
N ASP A 336 4.59 -32.62 29.45
CA ASP A 336 5.61 -31.76 30.08
C ASP A 336 6.26 -32.45 31.29
N VAL A 337 5.47 -33.11 32.16
CA VAL A 337 5.97 -33.92 33.28
C VAL A 337 6.83 -35.07 32.77
N ALA A 338 6.35 -35.86 31.81
CA ALA A 338 7.06 -37.04 31.32
C ALA A 338 8.40 -36.69 30.69
N ARG A 339 8.42 -35.68 29.83
CA ARG A 339 9.63 -35.19 29.16
C ARG A 339 10.60 -34.53 30.15
N THR A 340 10.10 -33.81 31.15
CA THR A 340 10.94 -33.26 32.22
C THR A 340 11.57 -34.37 33.06
N ALA A 341 10.82 -35.40 33.45
CA ALA A 341 11.35 -36.55 34.17
C ALA A 341 12.44 -37.29 33.36
N TRP A 342 12.23 -37.46 32.05
CA TRP A 342 13.22 -38.07 31.16
C TRP A 342 14.51 -37.24 31.05
N ARG A 343 14.39 -35.91 30.95
CA ARG A 343 15.54 -34.99 30.92
C ARG A 343 16.32 -34.99 32.22
N LEU A 344 15.66 -35.26 33.34
CA LEU A 344 16.27 -35.43 34.66
C LEU A 344 16.80 -36.85 34.89
N ASP A 345 17.16 -37.59 33.83
CA ASP A 345 17.81 -38.90 33.87
C ASP A 345 17.01 -40.04 34.51
N ALA A 346 15.68 -39.95 34.58
CA ALA A 346 14.86 -41.08 34.98
C ALA A 346 15.20 -42.33 34.15
N ASP A 347 15.43 -43.47 34.82
CA ASP A 347 15.84 -44.73 34.16
C ASP A 347 14.80 -45.18 33.13
N LYS A 348 13.53 -44.94 33.46
CA LYS A 348 12.37 -45.24 32.61
C LYS A 348 11.21 -44.31 32.94
N VAL A 349 10.55 -43.76 31.92
CA VAL A 349 9.33 -42.96 32.08
C VAL A 349 8.17 -43.65 31.38
N ILE A 350 7.09 -43.90 32.12
CA ILE A 350 5.88 -44.54 31.62
C ILE A 350 4.71 -43.58 31.78
N LEU A 351 4.07 -43.21 30.67
CA LEU A 351 2.86 -42.42 30.66
C LEU A 351 1.64 -43.35 30.65
N LEU A 352 0.92 -43.40 31.76
CA LEU A 352 -0.24 -44.26 31.99
C LEU A 352 -1.51 -43.53 31.58
N TYR A 353 -2.21 -44.04 30.55
CA TYR A 353 -3.44 -43.43 30.05
C TYR A 353 -4.60 -44.43 29.97
N ARG A 354 -5.75 -44.01 30.50
CA ARG A 354 -6.96 -44.85 30.59
C ARG A 354 -7.67 -45.10 29.26
N ARG A 355 -7.26 -44.43 28.17
CA ARG A 355 -7.78 -44.61 26.80
C ARG A 355 -6.61 -44.89 25.84
N THR A 356 -6.84 -44.79 24.54
CA THR A 356 -5.77 -44.90 23.53
C THR A 356 -5.20 -43.53 23.19
N LYS A 357 -4.05 -43.51 22.51
CA LYS A 357 -3.35 -42.34 21.99
C LYS A 357 -4.28 -41.46 21.14
N ALA A 358 -5.21 -42.06 20.40
CA ALA A 358 -6.18 -41.34 19.57
C ALA A 358 -7.15 -40.46 20.38
N GLU A 359 -7.39 -40.77 21.66
CA GLU A 359 -8.24 -39.96 22.54
C GLU A 359 -7.45 -39.10 23.53
N MET A 360 -6.13 -38.98 23.39
CA MET A 360 -5.33 -38.10 24.25
C MET A 360 -5.66 -36.63 23.95
N PRO A 361 -5.94 -35.81 24.98
CA PRO A 361 -6.18 -34.37 24.79
C PRO A 361 -4.92 -33.52 24.54
N ALA A 362 -3.72 -34.09 24.70
CA ALA A 362 -2.47 -33.40 24.39
C ALA A 362 -2.34 -33.09 22.88
N ASP A 363 -1.57 -32.07 22.55
CA ASP A 363 -1.24 -31.76 21.15
C ASP A 363 -0.50 -32.96 20.52
N PRO A 364 -0.88 -33.41 19.30
CA PRO A 364 -0.25 -34.57 18.66
C PRO A 364 1.28 -34.47 18.55
N MET A 365 1.81 -33.26 18.32
CA MET A 365 3.25 -33.02 18.23
C MET A 365 3.94 -33.32 19.56
N GLU A 366 3.33 -32.94 20.70
CA GLU A 366 3.89 -33.21 22.02
C GLU A 366 3.89 -34.69 22.36
N ILE A 367 2.90 -35.45 21.88
CA ILE A 367 2.85 -36.91 22.04
C ILE A 367 3.97 -37.56 21.21
N GLU A 368 4.18 -37.10 19.97
CA GLU A 368 5.25 -37.61 19.11
C GLU A 368 6.63 -37.31 19.66
N GLU A 369 6.88 -36.08 20.11
CA GLU A 369 8.17 -35.69 20.72
C GLU A 369 8.45 -36.46 22.02
N SER A 370 7.43 -36.72 22.85
CA SER A 370 7.58 -37.54 24.06
C SER A 370 8.03 -38.97 23.71
N VAL A 371 7.43 -39.58 22.67
CA VAL A 371 7.81 -40.93 22.22
C VAL A 371 9.22 -40.94 21.61
N ARG A 372 9.61 -39.90 20.86
CA ARG A 372 10.98 -39.75 20.33
C ARG A 372 12.02 -39.64 21.45
N GLU A 373 11.66 -38.97 22.55
CA GLU A 373 12.44 -38.90 23.78
C GLU A 373 12.36 -40.20 24.61
N GLY A 374 11.78 -41.29 24.10
CA GLY A 374 11.80 -42.59 24.77
C GLY A 374 10.80 -42.75 25.92
N VAL A 375 9.79 -41.88 26.02
CA VAL A 375 8.66 -42.05 26.95
C VAL A 375 7.76 -43.20 26.46
N GLU A 376 7.54 -44.21 27.31
CA GLU A 376 6.65 -45.33 27.00
C GLU A 376 5.19 -44.96 27.31
N ILE A 377 4.30 -45.03 26.31
CA ILE A 377 2.86 -44.79 26.54
C ILE A 377 2.16 -46.12 26.82
N MET A 378 1.69 -46.30 28.05
CA MET A 378 0.87 -47.44 28.44
C MET A 378 -0.61 -47.08 28.32
N GLU A 379 -1.19 -47.43 27.17
CA GLU A 379 -2.60 -47.26 26.87
C GLU A 379 -3.49 -48.23 27.66
N LEU A 380 -4.76 -47.88 27.76
CA LEU A 380 -5.81 -48.74 28.32
C LEU A 380 -5.46 -49.26 29.73
N ALA A 381 -4.92 -48.40 30.58
CA ALA A 381 -4.66 -48.71 31.97
C ALA A 381 -4.89 -47.48 32.86
N ALA A 382 -5.36 -47.70 34.09
CA ALA A 382 -5.54 -46.62 35.08
C ALA A 382 -5.19 -47.11 36.49
N PRO A 383 -4.79 -46.19 37.39
CA PRO A 383 -4.51 -46.55 38.77
C PRO A 383 -5.79 -46.86 39.53
N VAL A 384 -5.71 -47.83 40.44
CA VAL A 384 -6.76 -48.22 41.40
C VAL A 384 -6.24 -48.27 42.85
N GLY A 385 -4.93 -48.18 43.07
CA GLY A 385 -4.33 -48.18 44.40
C GLY A 385 -2.83 -47.89 44.39
N ILE A 386 -2.25 -47.72 45.58
CA ILE A 386 -0.81 -47.52 45.78
C ILE A 386 -0.25 -48.70 46.58
N VAL A 387 0.90 -49.22 46.15
CA VAL A 387 1.67 -50.22 46.91
C VAL A 387 2.88 -49.51 47.50
N SER A 388 2.89 -49.34 48.82
CA SER A 388 3.96 -48.70 49.57
C SER A 388 4.68 -49.68 50.50
N GLU A 389 5.98 -49.45 50.72
CA GLU A 389 6.82 -50.18 51.66
C GLU A 389 7.54 -49.16 52.55
N GLY A 390 7.29 -49.20 53.87
CA GLY A 390 7.86 -48.24 54.82
C GLY A 390 7.43 -46.78 54.59
N GLY A 391 6.24 -46.54 54.02
CA GLY A 391 5.74 -45.19 53.69
C GLY A 391 6.23 -44.63 52.35
N ARG A 392 7.04 -45.39 51.60
CA ARG A 392 7.58 -45.00 50.30
C ARG A 392 6.94 -45.81 49.16
N LEU A 393 6.72 -45.18 48.02
CA LEU A 393 6.14 -45.80 46.83
C LEU A 393 7.06 -46.94 46.30
N LYS A 394 6.46 -48.12 46.07
CA LYS A 394 7.11 -49.28 45.44
C LYS A 394 6.50 -49.63 44.08
N ALA A 395 5.18 -49.53 43.97
CA ALA A 395 4.45 -49.77 42.74
C ALA A 395 3.09 -49.05 42.74
N LEU A 396 2.56 -48.78 41.55
CA LEU A 396 1.19 -48.32 41.35
C LEU A 396 0.31 -49.51 41.00
N LYS A 397 -0.74 -49.78 41.79
CA LYS A 397 -1.70 -50.83 41.47
C LYS A 397 -2.63 -50.32 40.37
N CYS A 398 -2.61 -50.97 39.23
CA CYS A 398 -3.31 -50.57 38.02
C CYS A 398 -4.33 -51.62 37.59
N ILE A 399 -5.32 -51.22 36.79
CA ILE A 399 -6.29 -52.11 36.13
C ILE A 399 -6.28 -51.86 34.62
N ARG A 400 -6.48 -52.90 33.80
CA ARG A 400 -6.66 -52.73 32.36
C ARG A 400 -8.03 -52.14 32.05
N MET A 401 -8.10 -51.38 30.97
CA MET A 401 -9.30 -50.71 30.48
C MET A 401 -9.67 -51.24 29.09
N LYS A 402 -10.94 -51.07 28.72
CA LYS A 402 -11.43 -51.18 27.34
C LYS A 402 -12.20 -49.93 26.96
N LEU A 403 -12.27 -49.63 25.66
CA LEU A 403 -13.08 -48.52 25.16
C LEU A 403 -14.55 -48.94 25.09
N GLY A 404 -15.42 -48.17 25.75
CA GLY A 404 -16.86 -48.23 25.59
C GLY A 404 -17.38 -47.16 24.63
N GLU A 405 -18.68 -46.88 24.72
CA GLU A 405 -19.34 -45.86 23.90
C GLU A 405 -18.77 -44.44 24.14
N PRO A 406 -18.79 -43.55 23.15
CA PRO A 406 -18.43 -42.14 23.30
C PRO A 406 -19.15 -41.43 24.47
N ASP A 407 -18.42 -40.57 25.16
CA ASP A 407 -18.96 -39.61 26.11
C ASP A 407 -19.50 -38.35 25.42
N ALA A 408 -20.02 -37.39 26.19
CA ALA A 408 -20.59 -36.14 25.67
C ALA A 408 -19.56 -35.27 24.92
N SER A 409 -18.25 -35.51 25.11
CA SER A 409 -17.18 -34.86 24.35
C SER A 409 -16.82 -35.60 23.05
N GLY A 410 -17.53 -36.69 22.72
CA GLY A 410 -17.27 -37.54 21.56
C GLY A 410 -16.13 -38.56 21.76
N ARG A 411 -15.45 -38.55 22.91
CA ARG A 411 -14.35 -39.48 23.23
C ARG A 411 -14.90 -40.77 23.81
N LYS A 412 -14.38 -41.92 23.37
CA LYS A 412 -14.77 -43.22 23.94
C LYS A 412 -14.55 -43.29 25.45
N ARG A 413 -15.55 -43.79 26.19
CA ARG A 413 -15.45 -43.93 27.65
C ARG A 413 -14.49 -45.05 28.02
N PRO A 414 -13.59 -44.84 28.99
CA PRO A 414 -12.79 -45.94 29.54
C PRO A 414 -13.67 -46.79 30.47
N VAL A 415 -13.65 -48.12 30.27
CA VAL A 415 -14.39 -49.09 31.10
C VAL A 415 -13.38 -50.06 31.72
N PRO A 416 -13.36 -50.24 33.05
CA PRO A 416 -12.49 -51.20 33.71
C PRO A 416 -12.72 -52.63 33.22
N LEU A 417 -11.64 -53.40 33.08
CA LEU A 417 -11.69 -54.83 32.83
C LEU A 417 -11.46 -55.55 34.16
N GLU A 418 -12.54 -55.94 34.83
CA GLU A 418 -12.49 -56.58 36.15
C GLU A 418 -11.60 -57.84 36.14
N GLY A 419 -10.78 -58.04 37.19
CA GLY A 419 -9.86 -59.17 37.30
C GLY A 419 -8.53 -59.01 36.54
N SER A 420 -8.25 -57.82 36.00
CA SER A 420 -7.01 -57.52 35.27
C SER A 420 -6.03 -56.63 36.05
N GLU A 421 -6.16 -56.61 37.37
CA GLU A 421 -5.31 -55.80 38.25
C GLU A 421 -3.85 -56.28 38.20
N PHE A 422 -2.91 -55.34 38.15
CA PHE A 422 -1.48 -55.61 38.16
C PHE A 422 -0.72 -54.50 38.88
N ASP A 423 0.41 -54.85 39.48
CA ASP A 423 1.31 -53.88 40.11
C ASP A 423 2.31 -53.38 39.06
N LEU A 424 2.39 -52.07 38.86
CA LEU A 424 3.36 -51.40 38.00
C LEU A 424 4.50 -50.84 38.85
N PRO A 425 5.68 -51.48 38.91
CA PRO A 425 6.80 -51.02 39.74
C PRO A 425 7.25 -49.62 39.36
N CYS A 426 7.30 -48.73 40.33
CA CYS A 426 7.76 -47.35 40.13
C CYS A 426 8.26 -46.74 41.44
N ARG A 427 9.22 -45.83 41.32
CA ARG A 427 9.79 -45.08 42.44
C ARG A 427 9.12 -43.72 42.61
N MET A 428 8.47 -43.24 41.55
CA MET A 428 7.69 -42.00 41.56
C MET A 428 6.42 -42.18 40.72
N ALA A 429 5.30 -41.70 41.23
CA ALA A 429 4.04 -41.59 40.50
C ALA A 429 3.58 -40.12 40.48
N VAL A 430 3.30 -39.59 39.29
CA VAL A 430 2.89 -38.20 39.11
C VAL A 430 1.46 -38.14 38.58
N SER A 431 0.54 -37.57 39.36
CA SER A 431 -0.84 -37.33 38.92
C SER A 431 -0.91 -36.09 38.01
N ALA A 432 -1.24 -36.29 36.73
CA ALA A 432 -1.42 -35.24 35.73
C ALA A 432 -2.83 -35.33 35.08
N ILE A 433 -3.87 -35.46 35.93
CA ILE A 433 -5.27 -35.70 35.54
C ILE A 433 -6.10 -34.40 35.56
N GLY A 434 -5.49 -33.31 35.08
CA GLY A 434 -6.12 -31.99 35.04
C GLY A 434 -5.86 -31.14 36.29
N GLN A 435 -6.39 -29.93 36.25
CA GLN A 435 -6.11 -28.86 37.20
C GLN A 435 -7.42 -28.24 37.70
N SER A 436 -7.39 -27.57 38.84
CA SER A 436 -8.51 -26.87 39.45
C SER A 436 -8.07 -25.50 40.02
N PRO A 437 -8.93 -24.47 39.97
CA PRO A 437 -8.67 -23.18 40.61
C PRO A 437 -8.58 -23.28 42.13
N LEU A 438 -7.76 -22.42 42.73
CA LEU A 438 -7.75 -22.17 44.17
C LEU A 438 -8.67 -21.00 44.49
N LEU A 439 -9.88 -21.29 44.94
CA LEU A 439 -10.94 -20.29 45.17
C LEU A 439 -11.03 -19.78 46.62
N GLU A 440 -10.25 -20.36 47.54
CA GLU A 440 -10.23 -19.98 48.96
C GLU A 440 -10.01 -18.47 49.14
N GLY A 441 -10.90 -17.81 49.87
CA GLY A 441 -10.89 -16.35 50.10
C GLY A 441 -11.27 -15.47 48.89
N LEU A 442 -11.49 -16.04 47.70
CA LEU A 442 -11.97 -15.29 46.52
C LEU A 442 -13.49 -15.32 46.36
N VAL A 443 -14.18 -16.31 46.95
CA VAL A 443 -15.61 -16.58 46.72
C VAL A 443 -16.50 -16.46 47.96
N GLU A 444 -15.92 -16.29 49.15
CA GLU A 444 -16.67 -16.23 50.43
C GLU A 444 -17.63 -15.03 50.52
N ASP A 445 -17.27 -13.90 49.89
CA ASP A 445 -18.12 -12.72 49.62
C ASP A 445 -18.03 -12.31 48.12
N GLY A 446 -17.81 -13.30 47.26
CA GLY A 446 -17.40 -13.14 45.87
C GLY A 446 -18.40 -13.71 44.86
N PRO A 447 -17.96 -13.95 43.61
CA PRO A 447 -18.83 -14.41 42.54
C PRO A 447 -19.25 -15.87 42.72
N ARG A 448 -20.39 -16.24 42.13
CA ARG A 448 -20.93 -17.61 42.20
C ARG A 448 -19.98 -18.63 41.56
N VAL A 449 -19.89 -19.80 42.21
CA VAL A 449 -19.05 -20.93 41.77
C VAL A 449 -19.91 -21.99 41.08
N THR A 450 -19.41 -22.56 40.00
CA THR A 450 -20.04 -23.65 39.27
C THR A 450 -19.89 -24.98 40.00
N LYS A 451 -20.61 -26.01 39.52
CA LYS A 451 -20.43 -27.40 39.98
C LYS A 451 -19.02 -27.97 39.74
N TRP A 452 -18.20 -27.30 38.93
CA TRP A 452 -16.85 -27.73 38.57
C TRP A 452 -15.76 -27.02 39.38
N GLY A 453 -16.12 -26.17 40.34
CA GLY A 453 -15.14 -25.42 41.13
C GLY A 453 -14.50 -24.26 40.35
N THR A 454 -15.22 -23.68 39.39
CA THR A 454 -14.84 -22.49 38.61
C THR A 454 -15.82 -21.35 38.88
N VAL A 455 -15.49 -20.12 38.51
CA VAL A 455 -16.35 -18.93 38.68
C VAL A 455 -17.29 -18.76 37.49
N SER A 456 -18.57 -18.49 37.76
CA SER A 456 -19.57 -18.26 36.72
C SER A 456 -19.50 -16.87 36.09
N VAL A 457 -19.53 -16.81 34.77
CA VAL A 457 -19.36 -15.60 33.98
C VAL A 457 -20.29 -15.55 32.75
N ASP A 458 -20.62 -14.35 32.31
CA ASP A 458 -21.12 -14.15 30.94
C ASP A 458 -19.95 -14.25 29.96
N THR A 459 -19.89 -15.33 29.17
CA THR A 459 -18.77 -15.60 28.24
C THR A 459 -18.62 -14.57 27.12
N ALA A 460 -19.61 -13.70 26.88
CA ALA A 460 -19.48 -12.61 25.92
C ALA A 460 -18.82 -11.35 26.52
N THR A 461 -18.84 -11.20 27.84
CA THR A 461 -18.39 -9.97 28.54
C THR A 461 -17.42 -10.21 29.69
N MET A 462 -17.19 -11.47 30.06
CA MET A 462 -16.43 -11.90 31.25
C MET A 462 -16.98 -11.34 32.58
N LYS A 463 -18.21 -10.82 32.59
CA LYS A 463 -18.85 -10.28 33.80
C LYS A 463 -19.28 -11.40 34.73
N THR A 464 -19.02 -11.22 36.02
CA THR A 464 -19.60 -12.08 37.05
C THR A 464 -20.98 -11.55 37.49
N ASP A 465 -21.61 -12.22 38.44
CA ASP A 465 -22.82 -11.74 39.10
C ASP A 465 -22.57 -10.65 40.16
N VAL A 466 -21.31 -10.32 40.44
CA VAL A 466 -20.91 -9.24 41.34
C VAL A 466 -20.58 -7.99 40.52
N GLU A 467 -21.26 -6.88 40.83
CA GLU A 467 -21.07 -5.61 40.13
C GLU A 467 -19.62 -5.09 40.23
N GLY A 468 -19.06 -4.69 39.09
CA GLY A 468 -17.68 -4.23 38.96
C GLY A 468 -16.63 -5.35 39.00
N VAL A 469 -17.03 -6.62 39.06
CA VAL A 469 -16.13 -7.77 39.10
C VAL A 469 -16.27 -8.64 37.84
N PHE A 470 -15.12 -8.91 37.23
CA PHE A 470 -14.97 -9.69 36.01
C PHE A 470 -14.07 -10.89 36.29
N CYS A 471 -14.17 -11.97 35.52
CA CYS A 471 -13.37 -13.18 35.70
C CYS A 471 -13.07 -13.86 34.37
N GLY A 472 -11.88 -14.43 34.20
CA GLY A 472 -11.43 -15.01 32.93
C GLY A 472 -10.17 -15.89 33.08
N GLY A 473 -9.82 -16.62 32.02
CA GLY A 473 -8.76 -17.63 32.05
C GLY A 473 -9.19 -18.89 32.78
N ASP A 474 -8.23 -19.68 33.28
CA ASP A 474 -8.49 -21.03 33.83
C ASP A 474 -9.48 -21.09 35.02
N VAL A 475 -9.74 -19.95 35.66
CA VAL A 475 -10.65 -19.81 36.80
C VAL A 475 -12.12 -19.61 36.40
N ALA A 476 -12.39 -19.24 35.14
CA ALA A 476 -13.74 -18.98 34.65
C ALA A 476 -14.48 -20.26 34.20
N ASP A 477 -15.73 -20.11 33.75
CA ASP A 477 -16.70 -21.20 33.50
C ASP A 477 -16.14 -22.39 32.70
N ASP A 478 -15.29 -22.14 31.71
CA ASP A 478 -14.72 -23.16 30.82
C ASP A 478 -13.56 -23.97 31.45
N GLY A 479 -13.08 -23.54 32.63
CA GLY A 479 -11.99 -24.18 33.38
C GLY A 479 -10.62 -24.05 32.72
N PRO A 480 -9.65 -24.91 33.11
CA PRO A 480 -8.28 -24.85 32.57
C PRO A 480 -8.24 -24.95 31.05
N THR A 481 -7.58 -24.00 30.42
CA THR A 481 -7.57 -23.83 28.97
C THR A 481 -6.15 -23.65 28.42
N VAL A 482 -6.02 -23.41 27.12
CA VAL A 482 -4.73 -23.12 26.47
C VAL A 482 -4.42 -21.63 26.51
N VAL A 483 -3.13 -21.29 26.45
CA VAL A 483 -2.61 -19.92 26.60
C VAL A 483 -3.35 -18.88 25.75
N ILE A 484 -3.66 -19.21 24.49
CA ILE A 484 -4.34 -18.27 23.57
C ILE A 484 -5.80 -17.98 23.95
N ASP A 485 -6.49 -18.92 24.61
CA ASP A 485 -7.86 -18.73 25.10
C ASP A 485 -7.82 -17.82 26.33
N ALA A 486 -6.89 -18.05 27.27
CA ALA A 486 -6.70 -17.17 28.42
C ALA A 486 -6.37 -15.72 28.02
N ILE A 487 -5.55 -15.53 26.98
CA ILE A 487 -5.26 -14.20 26.42
C ILE A 487 -6.54 -13.55 25.86
N ALA A 488 -7.38 -14.33 25.19
CA ALA A 488 -8.65 -13.85 24.64
C ALA A 488 -9.63 -13.41 25.74
N ASP A 489 -9.71 -14.17 26.83
CA ASP A 489 -10.53 -13.82 28.00
C ASP A 489 -10.06 -12.51 28.63
N GLY A 490 -8.74 -12.36 28.83
CA GLY A 490 -8.16 -11.12 29.35
C GLY A 490 -8.48 -9.91 28.47
N ARG A 491 -8.41 -10.06 27.15
CA ARG A 491 -8.79 -9.01 26.18
C ARG A 491 -10.29 -8.68 26.26
N THR A 492 -11.14 -9.70 26.30
CA THR A 492 -12.60 -9.54 26.38
C THR A 492 -13.01 -8.86 27.68
N ALA A 493 -12.37 -9.23 28.80
CA ALA A 493 -12.55 -8.59 30.09
C ALA A 493 -12.10 -7.12 30.05
N ALA A 494 -10.92 -6.81 29.49
CA ALA A 494 -10.46 -5.43 29.37
C ALA A 494 -11.40 -4.54 28.55
N LEU A 495 -11.91 -5.03 27.41
CA LEU A 495 -12.90 -4.31 26.61
C LEU A 495 -14.21 -4.08 27.37
N SER A 496 -14.65 -5.08 28.14
CA SER A 496 -15.89 -5.01 28.92
C SER A 496 -15.77 -4.12 30.16
N ILE A 497 -14.60 -4.12 30.82
CA ILE A 497 -14.25 -3.21 31.91
C ILE A 497 -14.19 -1.77 31.39
N HIS A 498 -13.54 -1.56 30.25
CA HIS A 498 -13.51 -0.24 29.62
C HIS A 498 -14.93 0.26 29.31
N SER A 499 -15.74 -0.56 28.64
CA SER A 499 -17.15 -0.25 28.33
C SER A 499 -17.97 0.06 29.60
N TRP A 500 -17.74 -0.69 30.68
CA TRP A 500 -18.38 -0.45 31.97
C TRP A 500 -17.98 0.89 32.60
N LEU A 501 -16.68 1.23 32.58
CA LEU A 501 -16.16 2.42 33.23
C LEU A 501 -16.35 3.71 32.41
N SER A 502 -16.36 3.62 31.07
CA SER A 502 -16.57 4.77 30.17
C SER A 502 -18.04 4.98 29.79
N GLY A 503 -18.88 3.94 29.87
CA GLY A 503 -20.24 3.94 29.35
C GLY A 503 -20.32 3.75 27.82
N GLU A 504 -19.20 3.57 27.14
CA GLU A 504 -19.15 3.33 25.70
C GLU A 504 -19.45 1.87 25.37
N PRO A 505 -20.23 1.56 24.33
CA PRO A 505 -20.49 0.18 23.93
C PRO A 505 -19.22 -0.49 23.37
N VAL A 506 -19.09 -1.80 23.56
CA VAL A 506 -18.04 -2.59 22.92
C VAL A 506 -18.26 -2.60 21.39
N PRO A 507 -17.31 -2.10 20.58
CA PRO A 507 -17.45 -2.11 19.13
C PRO A 507 -17.57 -3.53 18.57
N ARG A 508 -18.51 -3.74 17.64
CA ARG A 508 -18.67 -5.01 16.92
C ARG A 508 -18.74 -4.73 15.43
N PRO A 509 -17.62 -4.88 14.69
CA PRO A 509 -17.62 -4.55 13.28
C PRO A 509 -18.48 -5.51 12.48
N PHE A 510 -19.11 -5.03 11.41
CA PHE A 510 -19.82 -5.89 10.47
C PHE A 510 -18.82 -6.71 9.64
N VAL A 511 -19.06 -8.03 9.54
CA VAL A 511 -18.18 -8.97 8.83
C VAL A 511 -19.03 -9.92 7.99
N ALA A 512 -18.83 -9.91 6.67
CA ALA A 512 -19.33 -10.96 5.77
C ALA A 512 -18.40 -12.19 5.81
N ARG A 513 -18.98 -13.39 5.76
CA ARG A 513 -18.26 -14.68 5.81
C ARG A 513 -18.86 -15.64 4.79
N LYS A 514 -18.03 -16.33 4.01
CA LYS A 514 -18.48 -17.35 3.04
C LYS A 514 -19.20 -18.51 3.73
N ASP A 515 -18.74 -18.87 4.93
CA ASP A 515 -19.28 -19.95 5.74
C ASP A 515 -20.76 -19.75 6.13
N LEU A 516 -21.31 -18.52 5.98
CA LEU A 516 -22.73 -18.25 6.11
C LEU A 516 -23.57 -19.09 5.11
N TRP A 517 -23.06 -19.31 3.91
CA TRP A 517 -23.75 -20.10 2.87
C TRP A 517 -23.28 -21.55 2.82
N ALA A 518 -21.97 -21.77 2.77
CA ALA A 518 -21.37 -23.09 2.77
C ALA A 518 -19.87 -22.97 3.08
N LYS A 519 -19.30 -23.98 3.74
CA LYS A 519 -17.84 -24.07 3.93
C LYS A 519 -17.17 -24.15 2.55
N PRO A 520 -16.24 -23.23 2.21
CA PRO A 520 -15.48 -23.29 0.98
C PRO A 520 -14.71 -24.62 0.89
N GLY A 521 -14.71 -25.24 -0.29
CA GLY A 521 -13.98 -26.47 -0.54
C GLY A 521 -12.94 -26.32 -1.65
N LYS A 522 -12.16 -27.38 -1.89
CA LYS A 522 -11.06 -27.43 -2.87
C LYS A 522 -11.41 -26.88 -4.26
N ALA A 523 -12.62 -27.13 -4.75
CA ALA A 523 -13.07 -26.66 -6.08
C ALA A 523 -13.11 -25.12 -6.21
N GLU A 524 -13.23 -24.38 -5.11
CA GLU A 524 -13.30 -22.92 -5.13
C GLU A 524 -11.94 -22.22 -5.15
N LEU A 525 -10.88 -22.93 -4.75
CA LEU A 525 -9.52 -22.38 -4.71
C LEU A 525 -8.85 -22.33 -6.08
N GLY A 526 -9.33 -23.12 -7.04
CA GLY A 526 -8.77 -23.19 -8.39
C GLY A 526 -7.39 -23.85 -8.43
N ASP A 527 -6.62 -23.54 -9.48
CA ASP A 527 -5.31 -24.16 -9.76
C ASP A 527 -4.18 -23.47 -8.98
N ILE A 528 -4.11 -23.72 -7.67
CA ILE A 528 -3.03 -23.19 -6.81
C ILE A 528 -1.84 -24.16 -6.85
N ARG A 529 -0.63 -23.63 -7.08
CA ARG A 529 0.61 -24.42 -7.05
C ARG A 529 0.81 -25.05 -5.66
N GLN A 530 0.92 -26.38 -5.65
CA GLN A 530 1.29 -27.13 -4.44
C GLN A 530 2.73 -26.84 -4.04
N SER A 531 2.97 -26.72 -2.73
CA SER A 531 4.27 -26.43 -2.14
C SER A 531 4.36 -27.05 -0.75
N PRO A 532 5.38 -27.87 -0.44
CA PRO A 532 5.52 -28.51 0.87
C PRO A 532 5.73 -27.47 1.97
N ARG A 533 5.22 -27.77 3.17
CA ARG A 533 5.47 -26.98 4.37
C ARG A 533 6.89 -27.23 4.87
N HIS A 534 7.58 -26.17 5.31
CA HIS A 534 8.83 -26.32 6.04
C HIS A 534 8.54 -26.60 7.52
N GLU A 535 9.23 -27.60 8.07
CA GLU A 535 9.13 -27.98 9.47
C GLU A 535 10.18 -27.24 10.29
N VAL A 536 9.84 -26.85 11.51
CA VAL A 536 10.79 -26.20 12.42
C VAL A 536 11.85 -27.21 12.84
N GLU A 537 13.12 -26.89 12.63
CA GLU A 537 14.22 -27.73 13.08
C GLU A 537 14.19 -27.92 14.61
N GLN A 538 14.51 -29.15 15.04
CA GLN A 538 14.54 -29.55 16.44
C GLN A 538 15.93 -30.05 16.78
N MET A 539 16.38 -29.76 18.00
CA MET A 539 17.60 -30.34 18.56
C MET A 539 17.55 -31.88 18.51
N PRO A 540 18.63 -32.57 18.11
CA PRO A 540 18.69 -34.03 18.13
C PRO A 540 18.41 -34.60 19.52
N VAL A 541 17.69 -35.73 19.61
CA VAL A 541 17.23 -36.33 20.88
C VAL A 541 18.41 -36.62 21.83
N GLU A 542 19.55 -37.03 21.28
CA GLU A 542 20.76 -37.37 22.03
C GLU A 542 21.32 -36.17 22.82
N GLN A 543 21.06 -34.94 22.35
CA GLN A 543 21.50 -33.70 22.99
C GLN A 543 20.48 -33.17 24.01
N ARG A 544 19.26 -33.73 24.04
CA ARG A 544 18.16 -33.26 24.91
C ARG A 544 18.25 -33.80 26.33
N ARG A 545 18.80 -35.01 26.51
CA ARG A 545 18.94 -35.64 27.83
C ARG A 545 19.89 -34.84 28.71
N GLY A 546 19.52 -34.57 29.96
CA GLY A 546 20.29 -33.71 30.87
C GLY A 546 20.30 -32.21 30.48
N SER A 547 19.64 -31.83 29.38
CA SER A 547 19.63 -30.46 28.87
C SER A 547 18.24 -29.83 29.00
N PHE A 548 18.21 -28.54 29.35
CA PHE A 548 17.02 -27.70 29.35
C PHE A 548 17.15 -26.52 28.36
N ALA A 549 18.10 -26.61 27.44
CA ALA A 549 18.18 -25.66 26.32
C ALA A 549 16.93 -25.76 25.43
N GLU A 550 16.57 -24.66 24.80
CA GLU A 550 15.41 -24.59 23.91
C GLU A 550 15.57 -25.58 22.75
N VAL A 551 14.54 -26.42 22.52
CA VAL A 551 14.65 -27.56 21.60
C VAL A 551 14.39 -27.17 20.14
N ALA A 552 13.36 -26.36 19.90
CA ALA A 552 13.02 -25.91 18.56
C ALA A 552 13.85 -24.67 18.23
N THR A 553 14.47 -24.60 17.05
CA THR A 553 15.37 -23.48 16.67
C THR A 553 14.65 -22.32 15.97
N GLY A 554 13.43 -22.53 15.46
CA GLY A 554 12.67 -21.54 14.70
C GLY A 554 12.84 -21.68 13.19
N PHE A 555 12.36 -20.70 12.43
CA PHE A 555 12.61 -20.61 10.98
C PHE A 555 13.82 -19.73 10.71
N ASP A 556 14.47 -19.95 9.57
CA ASP A 556 15.36 -18.95 8.99
C ASP A 556 14.61 -17.99 8.04
N TYR A 557 15.35 -17.12 7.36
CA TYR A 557 14.76 -16.16 6.41
C TYR A 557 14.14 -16.85 5.19
N GLU A 558 14.76 -17.90 4.66
CA GLU A 558 14.28 -18.60 3.47
C GLU A 558 12.99 -19.36 3.78
N ASP A 559 12.94 -20.03 4.93
CA ASP A 559 11.74 -20.69 5.46
C ASP A 559 10.57 -19.71 5.63
N MET A 560 10.85 -18.54 6.22
CA MET A 560 9.84 -17.50 6.42
C MET A 560 9.29 -16.99 5.09
N MET A 561 10.16 -16.67 4.13
CA MET A 561 9.76 -16.18 2.81
C MET A 561 8.93 -17.22 2.07
N HIS A 562 9.34 -18.50 2.10
CA HIS A 562 8.62 -19.61 1.50
C HIS A 562 7.21 -19.76 2.10
N GLU A 563 7.08 -19.74 3.43
CA GLU A 563 5.77 -19.81 4.09
C GLU A 563 4.90 -18.56 3.84
N GLY A 564 5.54 -17.39 3.66
CA GLY A 564 4.89 -16.17 3.20
C GLY A 564 4.25 -16.32 1.82
N GLU A 565 4.95 -16.92 0.86
CA GLU A 565 4.45 -17.20 -0.50
C GLU A 565 3.34 -18.27 -0.51
N ARG A 566 3.35 -19.20 0.45
CA ARG A 566 2.28 -20.20 0.58
C ARG A 566 0.94 -19.60 1.03
N CYS A 567 0.95 -18.42 1.65
CA CYS A 567 -0.25 -17.76 2.17
C CYS A 567 -1.23 -17.33 1.06
N LEU A 568 -2.47 -17.84 1.13
CA LEU A 568 -3.51 -17.55 0.13
C LEU A 568 -4.16 -16.16 0.28
N SER A 569 -3.83 -15.40 1.33
CA SER A 569 -4.36 -14.04 1.55
C SER A 569 -5.90 -13.96 1.49
N CYS A 570 -6.57 -14.86 2.21
CA CYS A 570 -8.01 -15.13 2.08
C CYS A 570 -8.96 -13.98 2.49
N GLY A 571 -8.53 -13.08 3.36
CA GLY A 571 -9.29 -11.93 3.84
C GLY A 571 -9.27 -10.74 2.87
N CYS A 572 -10.23 -9.82 3.04
CA CYS A 572 -10.37 -8.65 2.18
C CYS A 572 -9.25 -7.61 2.43
N LEU A 573 -8.75 -6.96 1.36
CA LEU A 573 -7.72 -5.90 1.45
C LEU A 573 -8.28 -4.50 1.74
N ARG A 574 -9.61 -4.39 1.71
CA ARG A 574 -10.37 -3.15 1.89
C ARG A 574 -11.22 -3.26 3.15
N PHE A 575 -10.82 -4.06 4.14
CA PHE A 575 -11.65 -4.26 5.32
C PHE A 575 -11.92 -2.91 6.00
N ASP A 576 -10.90 -2.09 6.21
CA ASP A 576 -11.05 -0.83 6.95
C ASP A 576 -11.84 0.24 6.17
N ASP A 577 -11.75 0.26 4.83
CA ASP A 577 -12.31 1.30 3.95
C ASP A 577 -13.33 0.80 2.91
N CYS A 578 -13.96 -0.35 3.11
CA CYS A 578 -15.04 -0.85 2.24
C CYS A 578 -16.36 -0.13 2.52
N ASP A 579 -16.86 0.66 1.55
CA ASP A 579 -18.09 1.42 1.68
C ASP A 579 -19.29 0.51 2.00
N LEU A 580 -19.40 -0.66 1.36
CA LEU A 580 -20.51 -1.59 1.61
C LEU A 580 -20.50 -2.09 3.06
N ARG A 581 -19.33 -2.44 3.59
CA ARG A 581 -19.18 -2.94 4.97
C ARG A 581 -19.51 -1.86 5.99
N LEU A 582 -18.93 -0.67 5.82
CA LEU A 582 -19.14 0.47 6.70
C LEU A 582 -20.62 0.88 6.75
N ARG A 583 -21.29 0.94 5.59
CA ARG A 583 -22.73 1.23 5.55
C ARG A 583 -23.56 0.08 6.11
N ALA A 584 -23.15 -1.18 5.95
CA ALA A 584 -23.86 -2.31 6.56
C ALA A 584 -23.80 -2.27 8.10
N GLU A 585 -22.65 -1.87 8.65
CA GLU A 585 -22.45 -1.64 10.08
C GLU A 585 -23.33 -0.48 10.60
N GLU A 586 -23.27 0.68 9.95
CA GLU A 586 -24.04 1.88 10.29
C GLU A 586 -25.56 1.62 10.36
N TYR A 587 -26.08 0.81 9.43
CA TYR A 587 -27.50 0.49 9.35
C TYR A 587 -27.89 -0.80 10.09
N GLY A 588 -26.96 -1.46 10.78
CA GLY A 588 -27.21 -2.69 11.54
C GLY A 588 -27.81 -3.81 10.68
N VAL A 589 -27.20 -4.06 9.53
CA VAL A 589 -27.66 -5.04 8.53
C VAL A 589 -27.55 -6.48 9.05
N ASP A 590 -28.59 -7.27 8.80
CA ASP A 590 -28.60 -8.71 9.06
C ASP A 590 -28.60 -9.49 7.73
N MET A 591 -27.49 -10.16 7.44
CA MET A 591 -27.34 -10.95 6.21
C MET A 591 -28.24 -12.18 6.16
N SER A 592 -28.80 -12.64 7.29
CA SER A 592 -29.67 -13.83 7.33
C SER A 592 -31.09 -13.54 6.85
N ARG A 593 -31.49 -12.26 6.75
CA ARG A 593 -32.86 -11.86 6.43
C ARG A 593 -33.31 -12.23 5.02
N TYR A 594 -32.46 -11.99 4.02
CA TYR A 594 -32.70 -12.35 2.62
C TYR A 594 -31.76 -13.48 2.18
N PHE A 595 -31.64 -14.51 3.02
CA PHE A 595 -30.79 -15.66 2.74
C PHE A 595 -31.33 -16.49 1.57
N GLY A 596 -30.45 -16.85 0.63
CA GLY A 596 -30.82 -17.56 -0.59
C GLY A 596 -29.63 -18.14 -1.35
N GLN A 597 -29.85 -18.52 -2.60
CA GLN A 597 -28.76 -19.01 -3.45
C GLN A 597 -27.73 -17.91 -3.70
N VAL A 598 -26.46 -18.25 -3.49
CA VAL A 598 -25.33 -17.36 -3.73
C VAL A 598 -24.56 -17.80 -4.97
N ARG A 599 -24.05 -16.85 -5.75
CA ARG A 599 -23.12 -17.17 -6.83
C ARG A 599 -21.70 -17.24 -6.35
N LYS A 600 -21.01 -18.23 -6.89
CA LYS A 600 -19.58 -18.43 -6.70
C LYS A 600 -18.91 -18.20 -8.04
N HIS A 601 -18.10 -17.17 -8.11
CA HIS A 601 -17.35 -16.82 -9.30
C HIS A 601 -15.87 -17.10 -9.08
N ARG A 602 -15.19 -17.56 -10.13
CA ARG A 602 -13.73 -17.65 -10.12
C ARG A 602 -13.14 -16.24 -10.06
N ILE A 603 -12.15 -16.05 -9.19
CA ILE A 603 -11.35 -14.82 -9.13
C ILE A 603 -10.55 -14.74 -10.44
N ASP A 604 -10.61 -13.57 -11.10
CA ASP A 604 -9.86 -13.29 -12.31
C ASP A 604 -8.61 -12.49 -11.95
N ASP A 605 -7.48 -13.18 -11.97
CA ASP A 605 -6.15 -12.66 -11.73
C ASP A 605 -5.29 -12.71 -13.01
N ARG A 606 -5.90 -12.80 -14.19
CA ARG A 606 -5.13 -12.86 -15.44
C ARG A 606 -4.44 -11.52 -15.75
N HIS A 607 -5.05 -10.38 -15.40
CA HIS A 607 -4.43 -9.07 -15.63
C HIS A 607 -3.12 -8.89 -14.82
N PRO A 608 -2.05 -8.27 -15.37
CA PRO A 608 -0.74 -8.24 -14.71
C PRO A 608 -0.71 -7.38 -13.44
N HIS A 609 -1.56 -6.34 -13.37
CA HIS A 609 -1.59 -5.35 -12.28
C HIS A 609 -2.88 -5.35 -11.44
N ILE A 610 -3.92 -6.07 -11.86
CA ILE A 610 -5.28 -5.94 -11.29
C ILE A 610 -5.80 -7.34 -10.96
N VAL A 611 -6.47 -7.49 -9.82
CA VAL A 611 -7.27 -8.66 -9.48
C VAL A 611 -8.74 -8.25 -9.47
N TYR A 612 -9.56 -9.02 -10.17
CA TYR A 612 -11.01 -8.91 -10.12
C TYR A 612 -11.60 -10.10 -9.37
N ASP A 613 -12.25 -9.84 -8.24
CA ASP A 613 -13.02 -10.80 -7.46
C ASP A 613 -14.52 -10.50 -7.63
N PRO A 614 -15.22 -11.19 -8.56
CA PRO A 614 -16.63 -10.91 -8.84
C PRO A 614 -17.54 -11.20 -7.64
N ASN A 615 -17.10 -12.02 -6.68
CA ASN A 615 -17.88 -12.36 -5.49
C ASN A 615 -18.09 -11.16 -4.56
N LYS A 616 -17.26 -10.12 -4.68
CA LYS A 616 -17.38 -8.86 -3.95
C LYS A 616 -18.17 -7.79 -4.72
N CYS A 617 -18.52 -8.04 -5.99
CA CYS A 617 -19.11 -7.04 -6.87
C CYS A 617 -20.60 -6.84 -6.57
N ILE A 618 -21.00 -5.59 -6.36
CA ILE A 618 -22.41 -5.18 -6.17
C ILE A 618 -23.07 -4.66 -7.44
N LEU A 619 -22.46 -4.86 -8.62
CA LEU A 619 -22.96 -4.42 -9.93
C LEU A 619 -23.32 -2.92 -10.00
N CYS A 620 -22.58 -2.09 -9.25
CA CYS A 620 -22.84 -0.64 -9.19
C CYS A 620 -22.50 0.12 -10.49
N GLY A 621 -21.79 -0.52 -11.42
CA GLY A 621 -21.42 0.05 -12.72
C GLY A 621 -20.44 1.23 -12.66
N ARG A 622 -19.85 1.55 -11.50
CA ARG A 622 -18.86 2.64 -11.37
C ARG A 622 -17.63 2.38 -12.24
N CYS A 623 -17.03 1.20 -12.12
CA CYS A 623 -15.86 0.81 -12.92
C CYS A 623 -16.12 0.87 -14.43
N ILE A 624 -17.30 0.45 -14.89
CA ILE A 624 -17.71 0.48 -16.31
C ILE A 624 -17.81 1.92 -16.80
N ARG A 625 -18.53 2.79 -16.07
CA ARG A 625 -18.72 4.19 -16.45
C ARG A 625 -17.43 5.00 -16.37
N THR A 626 -16.60 4.77 -15.35
CA THR A 626 -15.25 5.36 -15.28
C THR A 626 -14.39 4.91 -16.47
N CYS A 627 -14.42 3.62 -16.81
CA CYS A 627 -13.71 3.10 -17.98
C CYS A 627 -14.20 3.74 -19.30
N ALA A 628 -15.51 3.88 -19.48
CA ALA A 628 -16.11 4.51 -20.66
C ALA A 628 -15.81 6.01 -20.76
N ARG A 629 -15.70 6.71 -19.62
CA ARG A 629 -15.30 8.13 -19.59
C ARG A 629 -13.83 8.30 -19.99
N VAL A 630 -12.94 7.50 -19.39
CA VAL A 630 -11.49 7.62 -19.61
C VAL A 630 -11.06 7.12 -21.00
N LEU A 631 -11.69 6.04 -21.50
CA LEU A 631 -11.28 5.41 -22.76
C LEU A 631 -12.09 5.91 -23.96
N PRO A 632 -11.47 5.95 -25.14
CA PRO A 632 -12.17 6.06 -26.42
C PRO A 632 -13.22 4.97 -26.61
N VAL A 633 -12.87 3.72 -26.27
CA VAL A 633 -13.75 2.54 -26.33
C VAL A 633 -13.70 1.79 -25.00
N ALA A 634 -14.87 1.61 -24.36
CA ALA A 634 -14.95 0.98 -23.05
C ALA A 634 -14.49 -0.49 -23.09
N ALA A 635 -13.59 -0.85 -22.18
CA ALA A 635 -13.08 -2.22 -22.04
C ALA A 635 -13.99 -3.13 -21.18
N LEU A 636 -14.89 -2.53 -20.39
CA LEU A 636 -15.72 -3.23 -19.41
C LEU A 636 -17.21 -3.08 -19.75
N GLY A 637 -17.99 -4.14 -19.52
CA GLY A 637 -19.43 -4.14 -19.66
C GLY A 637 -20.13 -5.06 -18.66
N LEU A 638 -21.46 -5.10 -18.72
CA LEU A 638 -22.26 -6.10 -18.00
C LEU A 638 -22.59 -7.25 -18.96
N VAL A 639 -22.19 -8.46 -18.60
CA VAL A 639 -22.44 -9.68 -19.37
C VAL A 639 -23.43 -10.56 -18.61
N GLY A 640 -24.35 -11.21 -19.32
CA GLY A 640 -25.42 -12.00 -18.72
C GLY A 640 -26.66 -11.18 -18.34
N ARG A 641 -27.71 -11.85 -17.86
CA ARG A 641 -28.98 -11.19 -17.44
C ARG A 641 -29.43 -11.66 -16.07
N GLY A 642 -30.09 -10.77 -15.34
CA GLY A 642 -30.70 -11.04 -14.03
C GLY A 642 -29.69 -11.67 -13.07
N PHE A 643 -30.02 -12.87 -12.57
CA PHE A 643 -29.12 -13.58 -11.68
C PHE A 643 -27.92 -14.26 -12.36
N ARG A 644 -27.44 -13.79 -13.51
CA ARG A 644 -26.13 -14.21 -14.06
C ARG A 644 -25.30 -13.02 -14.51
N THR A 645 -25.75 -11.81 -14.19
CA THR A 645 -25.05 -10.59 -14.58
C THR A 645 -23.74 -10.48 -13.81
N GLU A 646 -22.65 -10.29 -14.56
CA GLU A 646 -21.30 -10.03 -14.07
C GLU A 646 -20.72 -8.82 -14.80
N MET A 647 -19.78 -8.13 -14.16
CA MET A 647 -18.95 -7.17 -14.86
C MET A 647 -17.82 -7.96 -15.53
N ARG A 648 -17.73 -7.90 -16.86
CA ARG A 648 -16.69 -8.61 -17.63
C ARG A 648 -16.22 -7.77 -18.82
N PRO A 649 -14.99 -8.01 -19.30
CA PRO A 649 -14.57 -7.54 -20.62
C PRO A 649 -15.37 -8.22 -21.73
N ALA A 650 -15.29 -7.67 -22.94
CA ALA A 650 -15.89 -8.30 -24.12
C ALA A 650 -15.40 -9.75 -24.26
N MET A 651 -16.31 -10.66 -24.65
CA MET A 651 -16.04 -12.10 -24.82
C MET A 651 -15.52 -12.85 -23.57
N ASN A 652 -15.49 -12.20 -22.39
CA ASN A 652 -14.87 -12.73 -21.16
C ASN A 652 -13.36 -13.00 -21.29
N ASP A 653 -12.72 -12.34 -22.26
CA ASP A 653 -11.27 -12.37 -22.46
C ASP A 653 -10.54 -11.77 -21.25
N PRO A 654 -9.26 -12.12 -21.04
CA PRO A 654 -8.43 -11.42 -20.07
C PRO A 654 -8.49 -9.91 -20.31
N LEU A 655 -8.69 -9.11 -19.24
CA LEU A 655 -8.87 -7.65 -19.38
C LEU A 655 -7.73 -6.99 -20.18
N VAL A 656 -6.50 -7.47 -20.03
CA VAL A 656 -5.30 -6.96 -20.72
C VAL A 656 -5.33 -7.18 -22.25
N GLU A 657 -6.09 -8.16 -22.73
CA GLU A 657 -6.25 -8.48 -24.17
C GLU A 657 -7.38 -7.67 -24.83
N THR A 658 -8.06 -6.82 -24.06
CA THR A 658 -9.13 -5.94 -24.57
C THR A 658 -8.61 -4.51 -24.76
N ASN A 659 -9.51 -3.55 -25.02
CA ASN A 659 -9.16 -2.11 -25.09
C ASN A 659 -8.68 -1.50 -23.75
N CYS A 660 -8.43 -2.32 -22.73
CA CYS A 660 -7.91 -1.85 -21.45
C CYS A 660 -6.49 -1.30 -21.60
N VAL A 661 -6.33 -0.01 -21.35
CA VAL A 661 -4.99 0.63 -21.34
C VAL A 661 -4.24 0.44 -20.02
N SER A 662 -4.76 -0.35 -19.08
CA SER A 662 -4.18 -0.55 -17.74
C SER A 662 -4.03 0.74 -16.92
N CYS A 663 -5.02 1.63 -16.93
CA CYS A 663 -4.95 2.90 -16.17
C CYS A 663 -5.26 2.76 -14.68
N GLY A 664 -5.94 1.69 -14.25
CA GLY A 664 -6.26 1.45 -12.84
C GLY A 664 -7.41 2.28 -12.25
N ASN A 665 -7.97 3.26 -12.97
CA ASN A 665 -9.08 4.10 -12.47
C ASN A 665 -10.36 3.29 -12.13
N CYS A 666 -10.55 2.12 -12.73
CA CYS A 666 -11.64 1.19 -12.37
C CYS A 666 -11.44 0.55 -10.98
N VAL A 667 -10.19 0.41 -10.53
CA VAL A 667 -9.82 -0.08 -9.19
C VAL A 667 -10.14 0.99 -8.16
N ASP A 668 -9.66 2.23 -8.39
CA ASP A 668 -9.83 3.34 -7.45
C ASP A 668 -11.30 3.77 -7.30
N SER A 669 -12.12 3.56 -8.34
CA SER A 669 -13.57 3.80 -8.29
C SER A 669 -14.40 2.66 -7.69
N CYS A 670 -13.79 1.52 -7.32
CA CYS A 670 -14.51 0.36 -6.80
C CYS A 670 -14.85 0.50 -5.30
N PRO A 671 -16.14 0.55 -4.91
CA PRO A 671 -16.52 0.76 -3.50
C PRO A 671 -16.35 -0.46 -2.59
N THR A 672 -16.19 -1.67 -3.15
CA THR A 672 -16.26 -2.93 -2.38
C THR A 672 -14.98 -3.77 -2.42
N GLY A 673 -13.92 -3.28 -3.05
CA GLY A 673 -12.71 -4.07 -3.27
C GLY A 673 -12.91 -5.29 -4.19
N ALA A 674 -13.94 -5.26 -5.04
CA ALA A 674 -14.09 -6.26 -6.11
C ALA A 674 -12.97 -6.14 -7.15
N LEU A 675 -12.49 -4.92 -7.41
CA LEU A 675 -11.26 -4.66 -8.14
C LEU A 675 -10.20 -4.19 -7.14
N THR A 676 -9.03 -4.82 -7.16
CA THR A 676 -7.88 -4.43 -6.31
C THR A 676 -6.60 -4.44 -7.14
N VAL A 677 -5.61 -3.65 -6.72
CA VAL A 677 -4.27 -3.69 -7.29
C VAL A 677 -3.54 -4.96 -6.86
N LYS A 678 -2.72 -5.53 -7.73
CA LYS A 678 -1.70 -6.52 -7.36
C LYS A 678 -0.51 -5.78 -6.80
N PHE A 679 -0.15 -6.03 -5.55
CA PHE A 679 1.03 -5.39 -4.98
C PHE A 679 2.29 -5.81 -5.77
N PRO A 680 3.20 -4.87 -6.06
CA PRO A 680 4.43 -5.18 -6.77
C PRO A 680 5.50 -5.86 -5.90
N PHE A 681 5.20 -6.08 -4.62
CA PHE A 681 6.02 -6.67 -3.58
C PHE A 681 5.26 -7.82 -2.88
N PRO A 682 5.95 -8.72 -2.15
CA PRO A 682 5.32 -9.85 -1.47
C PRO A 682 4.44 -9.41 -0.27
N GLY A 683 3.51 -10.29 0.11
CA GLY A 683 2.54 -10.04 1.19
C GLY A 683 1.28 -9.32 0.70
N ARG A 684 0.10 -9.78 1.12
CA ARG A 684 -1.18 -9.22 0.68
C ARG A 684 -2.23 -9.27 1.79
N ALA A 685 -2.44 -8.14 2.47
CA ALA A 685 -3.37 -8.02 3.57
C ALA A 685 -3.99 -6.61 3.64
N CYS A 686 -5.04 -6.46 4.45
CA CYS A 686 -5.49 -5.14 4.90
C CYS A 686 -4.50 -4.70 5.98
N LEU A 687 -3.70 -3.68 5.68
CA LEU A 687 -2.63 -3.18 6.54
C LEU A 687 -2.77 -1.67 6.61
N GLU A 688 -2.36 -1.10 7.74
CA GLU A 688 -2.14 0.33 7.84
C GLU A 688 -1.00 0.75 6.91
N TYR A 689 -1.15 1.94 6.32
CA TYR A 689 -0.18 2.54 5.43
C TYR A 689 -0.05 4.03 5.72
N GLU A 690 1.13 4.56 5.43
CA GLU A 690 1.36 6.00 5.35
C GLU A 690 0.93 6.48 3.97
N SER A 691 0.16 7.57 3.90
CA SER A 691 -0.21 8.23 2.65
C SER A 691 0.58 9.52 2.50
N ALA A 692 1.16 9.73 1.31
CA ALA A 692 1.80 10.98 0.94
C ALA A 692 1.25 11.47 -0.41
N ASP A 693 0.77 12.72 -0.42
CA ASP A 693 0.34 13.39 -1.64
C ASP A 693 1.54 14.04 -2.34
N THR A 694 1.71 13.76 -3.63
CA THR A 694 2.74 14.37 -4.48
C THR A 694 2.24 14.39 -5.94
N HIS A 695 3.15 14.45 -6.91
CA HIS A 695 2.80 14.48 -8.33
C HIS A 695 3.56 13.42 -9.13
N CYS A 696 3.03 13.05 -10.30
CA CYS A 696 3.68 12.14 -11.23
C CYS A 696 4.88 12.82 -11.92
N SER A 697 6.05 12.20 -11.88
CA SER A 697 7.30 12.72 -12.44
C SER A 697 7.60 12.26 -13.87
N LEU A 698 6.60 11.80 -14.64
CA LEU A 698 6.86 11.18 -15.95
C LEU A 698 6.64 12.07 -17.17
N CYS A 699 5.67 12.98 -17.14
CA CYS A 699 5.38 13.86 -18.28
C CYS A 699 4.96 15.23 -17.76
N SER A 700 4.92 16.22 -18.64
CA SER A 700 4.71 17.63 -18.28
C SER A 700 3.34 17.96 -17.71
N LEU A 701 2.39 17.01 -17.66
CA LEU A 701 1.09 17.20 -17.03
C LEU A 701 1.17 17.24 -15.50
N LEU A 702 2.16 16.58 -14.91
CA LEU A 702 2.39 16.54 -13.46
C LEU A 702 1.12 16.17 -12.67
N CYS A 703 0.43 15.09 -13.07
CA CYS A 703 -0.82 14.66 -12.44
C CYS A 703 -0.63 14.42 -10.93
N PRO A 704 -1.53 14.91 -10.06
CA PRO A 704 -1.54 14.58 -8.63
C PRO A 704 -1.61 13.07 -8.39
N VAL A 705 -0.83 12.59 -7.42
CA VAL A 705 -0.79 11.18 -7.00
C VAL A 705 -0.82 11.08 -5.48
N GLU A 706 -1.48 10.04 -4.97
CA GLU A 706 -1.37 9.60 -3.57
C GLU A 706 -0.50 8.33 -3.56
N VAL A 707 0.58 8.33 -2.76
CA VAL A 707 1.45 7.18 -2.56
C VAL A 707 1.11 6.52 -1.23
N ARG A 708 0.76 5.24 -1.25
CA ARG A 708 0.48 4.44 -0.05
C ARG A 708 1.66 3.54 0.25
N SER A 709 2.33 3.80 1.35
CA SER A 709 3.57 3.14 1.78
C SER A 709 3.34 2.28 3.02
N PHE A 710 3.82 1.04 2.96
CA PHE A 710 3.83 0.09 4.08
C PHE A 710 5.20 0.03 4.77
N GLY A 711 6.19 0.77 4.28
CA GLY A 711 7.57 0.67 4.73
C GLY A 711 8.57 1.02 3.62
N ARG A 712 9.82 0.62 3.80
CA ARG A 712 10.87 0.91 2.80
C ARG A 712 10.63 0.12 1.51
N GLU A 713 10.53 0.82 0.38
CA GLU A 713 10.34 0.20 -0.95
C GLU A 713 9.09 -0.71 -1.07
N ARG A 714 8.08 -0.54 -0.19
CA ARG A 714 6.81 -1.28 -0.20
C ARG A 714 5.66 -0.31 -0.36
N TYR A 715 5.38 0.12 -1.58
CA TYR A 715 4.36 1.13 -1.84
C TYR A 715 3.67 0.94 -3.18
N PHE A 716 2.46 1.49 -3.31
CA PHE A 716 1.77 1.62 -4.60
C PHE A 716 1.16 3.01 -4.73
N VAL A 717 0.89 3.42 -5.98
CA VAL A 717 0.38 4.75 -6.31
C VAL A 717 -1.11 4.69 -6.63
N LYS A 718 -1.90 5.69 -6.25
CA LYS A 718 -3.29 5.87 -6.68
C LYS A 718 -3.64 7.29 -7.08
N SER A 719 -4.74 7.41 -7.84
CA SER A 719 -5.39 8.70 -8.06
C SER A 719 -5.86 9.23 -6.71
N PRO A 720 -5.62 10.50 -6.37
CA PRO A 720 -6.24 11.12 -5.21
C PRO A 720 -7.77 11.03 -5.29
N ASP A 721 -8.45 10.98 -4.14
CA ASP A 721 -9.91 10.91 -4.08
C ASP A 721 -10.57 12.28 -4.37
N ARG A 722 -10.25 12.88 -5.53
CA ARG A 722 -10.71 14.21 -5.98
C ARG A 722 -11.29 14.13 -7.40
N PRO A 723 -12.44 14.76 -7.68
CA PRO A 723 -13.00 14.79 -9.02
C PRO A 723 -12.06 15.43 -10.05
N GLY A 724 -11.92 14.81 -11.22
CA GLY A 724 -11.10 15.24 -12.36
C GLY A 724 -9.71 14.61 -12.39
N GLU A 725 -9.27 13.96 -11.31
CA GLU A 725 -7.90 13.49 -11.16
C GLU A 725 -7.75 12.01 -11.52
N TYR A 726 -7.39 11.76 -12.78
CA TYR A 726 -7.11 10.43 -13.31
C TYR A 726 -5.62 10.19 -13.46
N LEU A 727 -5.22 8.94 -13.29
CA LEU A 727 -3.88 8.49 -13.67
C LEU A 727 -3.91 7.68 -14.96
N CYS A 728 -2.87 7.85 -15.76
CA CYS A 728 -2.57 6.93 -16.84
C CYS A 728 -1.84 5.69 -16.29
N ARG A 729 -1.69 4.67 -17.14
CA ARG A 729 -0.94 3.44 -16.79
C ARG A 729 0.47 3.70 -16.26
N TYR A 730 1.12 4.76 -16.78
CA TYR A 730 2.48 5.11 -16.41
C TYR A 730 2.52 5.67 -15.00
N GLY A 731 1.74 6.72 -14.72
CA GLY A 731 1.67 7.31 -13.37
C GLY A 731 1.18 6.33 -12.31
N ARG A 732 0.32 5.36 -12.70
CA ARG A 732 -0.24 4.37 -11.78
C ARG A 732 0.69 3.18 -11.48
N PHE A 733 1.42 2.65 -12.48
CA PHE A 733 2.12 1.36 -12.36
C PHE A 733 3.63 1.43 -12.68
N VAL A 734 4.21 2.58 -13.05
CA VAL A 734 5.66 2.66 -13.31
C VAL A 734 6.50 2.32 -12.09
N ASN A 735 5.99 2.63 -10.90
CA ASN A 735 6.69 2.42 -9.65
C ASN A 735 6.99 0.94 -9.38
N GLU A 736 6.28 0.01 -10.02
CA GLU A 736 6.65 -1.41 -9.96
C GLU A 736 8.06 -1.65 -10.51
N LEU A 737 8.49 -0.89 -11.52
CA LEU A 737 9.85 -0.96 -12.04
C LEU A 737 10.85 -0.43 -11.00
N TYR A 738 10.52 0.64 -10.30
CA TYR A 738 11.39 1.23 -9.27
C TYR A 738 11.62 0.28 -8.09
N ILE A 739 10.64 -0.59 -7.80
CA ILE A 739 10.71 -1.60 -6.74
C ILE A 739 11.46 -2.87 -7.20
N ARG A 740 11.29 -3.27 -8.47
CA ARG A 740 11.85 -4.53 -9.00
C ARG A 740 13.24 -4.41 -9.60
N GLN A 741 13.63 -3.23 -10.10
CA GLN A 741 14.95 -3.01 -10.69
C GLN A 741 16.05 -2.93 -9.64
N LYS A 742 17.27 -3.31 -10.03
CA LYS A 742 18.45 -3.19 -9.17
C LYS A 742 18.81 -1.72 -8.98
N ARG A 743 18.55 -1.21 -7.78
CA ARG A 743 18.91 0.13 -7.33
C ARG A 743 20.43 0.28 -7.17
N VAL A 744 20.93 1.51 -7.25
CA VAL A 744 22.27 1.91 -6.79
C VAL A 744 22.13 2.37 -5.33
N PRO A 745 22.48 1.53 -4.33
CA PRO A 745 22.17 1.84 -2.93
C PRO A 745 23.23 2.72 -2.24
N ALA A 746 24.41 2.85 -2.84
CA ALA A 746 25.57 3.53 -2.27
C ALA A 746 26.43 4.14 -3.39
N ALA A 747 27.44 4.93 -3.02
CA ALA A 747 28.41 5.44 -3.99
C ALA A 747 29.53 4.43 -4.23
N PHE A 748 30.07 4.45 -5.45
CA PHE A 748 31.17 3.59 -5.86
C PHE A 748 32.21 4.38 -6.65
N ALA A 749 33.48 4.04 -6.44
CA ALA A 749 34.60 4.63 -7.16
C ALA A 749 35.41 3.55 -7.87
N ARG A 750 35.82 3.83 -9.10
CA ARG A 750 36.63 2.92 -9.91
C ARG A 750 38.06 2.93 -9.40
N ARG A 751 38.55 1.74 -9.07
CA ARG A 751 39.92 1.47 -8.64
C ARG A 751 40.44 0.31 -9.48
N GLY A 752 41.25 0.61 -10.49
CA GLY A 752 41.64 -0.37 -11.51
C GLY A 752 40.44 -0.87 -12.32
N SER A 753 40.23 -2.19 -12.38
CA SER A 753 39.12 -2.80 -13.12
C SER A 753 37.81 -2.91 -12.34
N SER A 754 37.79 -2.55 -11.06
CA SER A 754 36.65 -2.81 -10.16
C SER A 754 36.08 -1.52 -9.56
N LEU A 755 34.77 -1.53 -9.29
CA LEU A 755 34.08 -0.50 -8.53
C LEU A 755 34.09 -0.87 -7.04
N VAL A 756 34.56 0.04 -6.19
CA VAL A 756 34.65 -0.15 -4.73
C VAL A 756 33.67 0.80 -4.06
N GLN A 757 32.90 0.32 -3.08
CA GLN A 757 31.97 1.15 -2.32
C GLN A 757 32.74 2.19 -1.50
N VAL A 758 32.27 3.43 -1.51
CA VAL A 758 32.85 4.59 -0.82
C VAL A 758 31.75 5.43 -0.15
N ASP A 759 32.13 6.37 0.71
CA ASP A 759 31.17 7.33 1.28
C ASP A 759 30.57 8.22 0.18
N VAL A 760 29.28 8.53 0.29
CA VAL A 760 28.54 9.28 -0.75
C VAL A 760 29.05 10.72 -0.88
N CYS A 761 29.32 11.39 0.24
CA CYS A 761 29.80 12.76 0.24
C CYS A 761 31.26 12.85 -0.23
N GLU A 762 32.10 11.86 0.12
CA GLU A 762 33.46 11.74 -0.40
C GLU A 762 33.47 11.54 -1.92
N ALA A 763 32.66 10.60 -2.43
CA ALA A 763 32.53 10.34 -3.85
C ALA A 763 32.05 11.56 -4.65
N ALA A 764 31.11 12.35 -4.09
CA ALA A 764 30.62 13.57 -4.75
C ALA A 764 31.76 14.61 -4.94
N ARG A 765 32.66 14.73 -3.98
CA ARG A 765 33.84 15.60 -4.08
C ARG A 765 34.87 15.04 -5.07
N GLU A 766 35.12 13.73 -5.02
CA GLU A 766 36.03 13.06 -5.96
C GLU A 766 35.57 13.20 -7.43
N ALA A 767 34.26 13.14 -7.68
CA ALA A 767 33.67 13.39 -9.00
C ALA A 767 34.07 14.76 -9.56
N VAL A 768 33.95 15.81 -8.74
CA VAL A 768 34.35 17.17 -9.12
C VAL A 768 35.85 17.28 -9.33
N GLU A 769 36.66 16.66 -8.48
CA GLU A 769 38.12 16.68 -8.61
C GLU A 769 38.60 16.03 -9.91
N GLY A 770 37.98 14.92 -10.32
CA GLY A 770 38.27 14.28 -11.60
C GLY A 770 37.96 15.18 -12.78
N LEU A 771 36.80 15.85 -12.78
CA LEU A 771 36.43 16.81 -13.82
C LEU A 771 37.38 18.02 -13.84
N ARG A 772 37.80 18.52 -12.68
CA ARG A 772 38.79 19.61 -12.60
C ARG A 772 40.14 19.21 -13.17
N ARG A 773 40.58 17.96 -13.01
CA ARG A 773 41.82 17.45 -13.64
C ARG A 773 41.72 17.51 -15.17
N VAL A 774 40.59 17.07 -15.73
CA VAL A 774 40.35 17.15 -17.19
C VAL A 774 40.31 18.61 -17.65
N ALA A 775 39.58 19.48 -16.94
CA ALA A 775 39.50 20.90 -17.26
C ALA A 775 40.86 21.61 -17.17
N ALA A 776 41.73 21.20 -16.24
CA ALA A 776 43.09 21.73 -16.13
C ALA A 776 43.99 21.26 -17.30
N ALA A 777 43.78 20.05 -17.82
CA ALA A 777 44.56 19.49 -18.92
C ALA A 777 44.13 20.03 -20.30
N HIS A 778 42.82 20.17 -20.53
CA HIS A 778 42.25 20.46 -21.86
C HIS A 778 41.43 21.76 -21.92
N GLY A 779 41.36 22.51 -20.82
CA GLY A 779 40.60 23.74 -20.69
C GLY A 779 39.15 23.51 -20.18
N PRO A 780 38.51 24.49 -19.53
CA PRO A 780 37.15 24.35 -18.98
C PRO A 780 36.08 23.99 -20.02
N GLY A 781 36.24 24.43 -21.27
CA GLY A 781 35.31 24.09 -22.36
C GLY A 781 35.33 22.62 -22.78
N SER A 782 36.23 21.80 -22.23
CA SER A 782 36.32 20.36 -22.48
C SER A 782 35.52 19.50 -21.48
N VAL A 783 34.94 20.10 -20.44
CA VAL A 783 34.08 19.39 -19.48
C VAL A 783 32.63 19.85 -19.60
N ALA A 784 31.69 18.96 -19.26
CA ALA A 784 30.26 19.23 -19.32
C ALA A 784 29.48 18.60 -18.15
N VAL A 785 28.35 19.20 -17.80
CA VAL A 785 27.38 18.66 -16.83
C VAL A 785 26.07 18.43 -17.55
N PHE A 786 25.60 17.18 -17.56
CA PHE A 786 24.33 16.79 -18.15
C PHE A 786 23.34 16.41 -17.05
N VAL A 787 22.15 17.00 -17.08
CA VAL A 787 21.10 16.76 -16.09
C VAL A 787 19.77 16.47 -16.75
N SER A 788 19.12 15.40 -16.28
CA SER A 788 17.86 14.92 -16.81
C SER A 788 16.73 15.95 -16.65
N PRO A 789 15.86 16.10 -17.67
CA PRO A 789 14.65 16.93 -17.60
C PRO A 789 13.58 16.37 -16.64
N GLU A 790 13.84 15.25 -15.98
CA GLU A 790 12.97 14.66 -14.95
C GLU A 790 13.37 15.09 -13.52
N SER A 791 14.60 15.60 -13.38
CA SER A 791 15.16 16.10 -12.12
C SER A 791 14.33 17.26 -11.58
N THR A 792 14.40 17.50 -10.27
CA THR A 792 13.78 18.69 -9.69
C THR A 792 14.48 19.96 -10.16
N SER A 793 13.79 21.10 -10.08
CA SER A 793 14.36 22.38 -10.48
C SER A 793 15.57 22.75 -9.62
N GLU A 794 15.58 22.30 -8.37
CA GLU A 794 16.70 22.40 -7.43
C GLU A 794 17.91 21.61 -7.92
N GLN A 795 17.75 20.35 -8.33
CA GLN A 795 18.85 19.54 -8.90
C GLN A 795 19.41 20.18 -10.17
N MET A 796 18.55 20.68 -11.07
CA MET A 796 18.97 21.39 -12.28
C MET A 796 19.75 22.67 -11.95
N TYR A 797 19.27 23.43 -10.97
CA TYR A 797 19.93 24.65 -10.52
C TYR A 797 21.32 24.37 -9.92
N LEU A 798 21.41 23.36 -9.04
CA LEU A 798 22.68 22.92 -8.46
C LEU A 798 23.65 22.40 -9.53
N ALA A 799 23.17 21.63 -10.51
CA ALA A 799 23.98 21.19 -11.64
C ALA A 799 24.53 22.37 -12.47
N GLY A 800 23.70 23.41 -12.69
CA GLY A 800 24.12 24.66 -13.32
C GLY A 800 25.19 25.42 -12.53
N LEU A 801 25.11 25.41 -11.20
CA LEU A 801 26.14 25.97 -10.31
C LEU A 801 27.43 25.14 -10.35
N VAL A 802 27.36 23.80 -10.37
CA VAL A 802 28.54 22.94 -10.52
C VAL A 802 29.26 23.24 -11.84
N ALA A 803 28.53 23.34 -12.95
CA ALA A 803 29.15 23.68 -14.25
C ALA A 803 29.87 25.05 -14.21
N ARG A 804 29.20 26.09 -13.72
CA ARG A 804 29.69 27.47 -13.84
C ARG A 804 30.63 27.91 -12.71
N GLU A 805 30.26 27.64 -11.47
CA GLU A 805 31.00 28.10 -10.28
C GLU A 805 32.14 27.15 -9.88
N VAL A 806 32.02 25.86 -10.23
CA VAL A 806 32.98 24.82 -9.80
C VAL A 806 33.93 24.40 -10.91
N LEU A 807 33.41 24.23 -12.13
CA LEU A 807 34.17 23.79 -13.31
C LEU A 807 34.53 24.94 -14.27
N GLY A 808 33.87 26.10 -14.16
CA GLY A 808 34.15 27.27 -15.00
C GLY A 808 33.75 27.11 -16.47
N THR A 809 32.77 26.23 -16.75
CA THR A 809 32.32 25.92 -18.12
C THR A 809 30.89 26.41 -18.37
N GLY A 810 30.61 26.82 -19.61
CA GLY A 810 29.25 27.07 -20.11
C GLY A 810 28.50 25.79 -20.52
N ASN A 811 29.19 24.64 -20.58
CA ASN A 811 28.62 23.37 -21.05
C ASN A 811 27.74 22.71 -19.99
N VAL A 812 26.49 23.14 -19.89
CA VAL A 812 25.45 22.48 -19.08
C VAL A 812 24.18 22.32 -19.89
N GLY A 813 23.50 21.17 -19.78
CA GLY A 813 22.27 20.93 -20.52
C GLY A 813 21.68 19.55 -20.24
N SER A 814 20.66 19.16 -21.02
CA SER A 814 20.16 17.78 -21.07
C SER A 814 20.56 17.15 -22.40
N LEU A 815 21.13 15.93 -22.38
CA LEU A 815 21.45 15.24 -23.63
C LEU A 815 20.17 14.92 -24.41
N ALA A 816 19.07 14.62 -23.71
CA ALA A 816 17.79 14.35 -24.35
C ALA A 816 17.25 15.55 -25.14
N GLU A 817 17.29 16.76 -24.57
CA GLU A 817 16.87 17.97 -25.29
C GLU A 817 17.83 18.29 -26.46
N ILE A 818 19.14 18.19 -26.23
CA ILE A 818 20.17 18.44 -27.25
C ILE A 818 19.98 17.50 -28.45
N VAL A 819 19.77 16.20 -28.21
CA VAL A 819 19.57 15.18 -29.25
C VAL A 819 18.21 15.31 -29.92
N SER A 820 17.17 15.77 -29.20
CA SER A 820 15.87 16.08 -29.81
C SER A 820 15.93 17.30 -30.72
N GLY A 821 16.92 18.19 -30.52
CA GLY A 821 17.08 19.48 -31.19
C GLY A 821 16.05 20.53 -30.75
N SER A 822 15.35 20.31 -29.65
CA SER A 822 14.40 21.24 -29.05
C SER A 822 15.14 22.50 -28.57
N SER A 823 14.51 23.66 -28.71
CA SER A 823 15.06 24.93 -28.22
C SER A 823 14.12 25.53 -27.18
N PRO A 824 14.61 25.88 -25.98
CA PRO A 824 13.78 26.55 -24.98
C PRO A 824 13.40 27.99 -25.41
N ALA A 825 14.01 28.55 -26.45
CA ALA A 825 13.78 29.92 -26.93
C ALA A 825 13.05 30.01 -28.28
N VAL A 826 12.47 28.90 -28.77
CA VAL A 826 11.86 28.82 -30.11
C VAL A 826 10.76 29.86 -30.38
N LEU A 827 9.97 30.26 -29.37
CA LEU A 827 8.90 31.26 -29.53
C LEU A 827 9.25 32.65 -28.96
N ASP A 828 10.46 32.87 -28.46
CA ASP A 828 10.82 34.15 -27.84
C ASP A 828 10.70 35.32 -28.83
N GLY A 829 10.99 35.10 -30.12
CA GLY A 829 10.82 36.11 -31.17
C GLY A 829 9.36 36.39 -31.56
N ILE A 830 8.41 35.52 -31.18
CA ILE A 830 6.99 35.62 -31.55
C ILE A 830 6.14 36.08 -30.35
N LEU A 831 6.19 35.33 -29.25
CA LEU A 831 5.39 35.56 -28.05
C LEU A 831 6.15 36.32 -26.95
N GLY A 832 7.43 36.62 -27.16
CA GLY A 832 8.32 37.17 -26.13
C GLY A 832 8.84 36.12 -25.14
N PHE A 833 8.22 34.94 -25.10
CA PHE A 833 8.62 33.83 -24.24
C PHE A 833 8.07 32.49 -24.77
N THR A 834 8.87 31.42 -24.80
CA THR A 834 8.39 30.06 -25.09
C THR A 834 7.62 29.44 -23.91
N ALA A 835 6.29 29.51 -23.94
CA ALA A 835 5.41 28.90 -22.95
C ALA A 835 4.03 28.56 -23.53
N SER A 836 3.28 27.67 -22.85
CA SER A 836 1.86 27.50 -23.14
C SER A 836 1.08 28.77 -22.80
N THR A 837 0.06 29.08 -23.60
CA THR A 837 -0.77 30.27 -23.38
C THR A 837 -1.88 30.03 -22.34
N ALA A 838 -2.25 28.78 -22.11
CA ALA A 838 -3.29 28.36 -21.16
C ALA A 838 -2.96 27.01 -20.51
N GLY A 839 -3.79 26.59 -19.53
CA GLY A 839 -3.73 25.27 -18.92
C GLY A 839 -4.63 24.23 -19.61
N ARG A 840 -4.86 23.11 -18.92
CA ARG A 840 -5.68 21.99 -19.43
C ARG A 840 -7.14 22.38 -19.67
N GLU A 841 -7.64 23.36 -18.91
CA GLU A 841 -9.00 23.88 -19.00
C GLU A 841 -9.34 24.43 -20.39
N ALA A 842 -8.35 24.92 -21.14
CA ALA A 842 -8.56 25.38 -22.51
C ALA A 842 -8.98 24.24 -23.44
N ALA A 843 -8.39 23.04 -23.30
CA ALA A 843 -8.77 21.88 -24.11
C ALA A 843 -10.18 21.38 -23.75
N ALA A 844 -10.51 21.33 -22.46
CA ALA A 844 -11.83 20.87 -21.99
C ALA A 844 -12.98 21.82 -22.40
N GLY A 845 -12.69 23.13 -22.52
CA GLY A 845 -13.67 24.17 -22.86
C GLY A 845 -13.72 24.56 -24.34
N ALA A 846 -12.90 23.95 -25.20
CA ALA A 846 -12.81 24.30 -26.62
C ALA A 846 -14.00 23.76 -27.43
N ASP A 847 -14.34 24.47 -28.51
CA ASP A 847 -15.28 24.04 -29.55
C ASP A 847 -14.53 23.31 -30.70
N LEU A 848 -13.21 23.46 -30.76
CA LEU A 848 -12.30 22.72 -31.64
C LEU A 848 -10.96 22.46 -30.94
N VAL A 849 -10.50 21.21 -30.96
CA VAL A 849 -9.15 20.84 -30.52
C VAL A 849 -8.31 20.45 -31.72
N ILE A 850 -7.11 21.03 -31.84
CA ILE A 850 -6.13 20.72 -32.87
C ILE A 850 -4.94 20.01 -32.22
N CYS A 851 -4.65 18.77 -32.60
CA CYS A 851 -3.49 18.02 -32.13
C CYS A 851 -2.45 17.91 -33.25
N SER A 852 -1.25 18.47 -33.05
CA SER A 852 -0.15 18.43 -34.04
C SER A 852 1.15 17.98 -33.40
N ASN A 853 1.83 16.98 -33.95
CA ASN A 853 3.02 16.35 -33.34
C ASN A 853 2.81 15.99 -31.86
N THR A 854 1.71 15.31 -31.55
CA THR A 854 1.41 14.84 -30.19
C THR A 854 0.46 13.65 -30.26
N SER A 855 0.79 12.56 -29.57
CA SER A 855 -0.15 11.43 -29.40
C SER A 855 -0.80 11.53 -28.01
N LEU A 856 -2.11 11.77 -28.00
CA LEU A 856 -2.86 11.88 -26.77
C LEU A 856 -2.86 10.56 -25.99
N GLU A 857 -2.92 9.40 -26.64
CA GLU A 857 -2.97 8.11 -25.96
C GLU A 857 -1.61 7.59 -25.51
N SER A 858 -0.52 7.97 -26.19
CA SER A 858 0.81 7.44 -25.93
C SER A 858 1.69 8.37 -25.11
N ASP A 859 1.64 9.67 -25.38
CA ASP A 859 2.57 10.64 -24.81
C ASP A 859 2.01 11.28 -23.55
N HIS A 860 0.73 11.68 -23.61
CA HIS A 860 0.03 12.43 -22.55
C HIS A 860 -1.38 11.86 -22.25
N PRO A 861 -1.49 10.60 -21.75
CA PRO A 861 -2.76 9.86 -21.72
C PRO A 861 -3.83 10.39 -20.76
N VAL A 862 -3.52 11.41 -19.97
CA VAL A 862 -4.53 12.11 -19.16
C VAL A 862 -5.15 13.28 -19.93
N MET A 863 -4.41 13.91 -20.86
CA MET A 863 -4.93 14.96 -21.74
C MET A 863 -6.05 14.43 -22.65
N VAL A 864 -5.98 13.16 -23.06
CA VAL A 864 -7.05 12.53 -23.86
C VAL A 864 -8.41 12.60 -23.16
N VAL A 865 -8.45 12.57 -21.81
CA VAL A 865 -9.71 12.63 -21.05
C VAL A 865 -10.35 14.01 -21.22
N ASP A 866 -9.56 15.08 -21.16
CA ASP A 866 -10.03 16.46 -21.35
C ASP A 866 -10.54 16.67 -22.77
N VAL A 867 -9.80 16.18 -23.77
CA VAL A 867 -10.18 16.26 -25.19
C VAL A 867 -11.45 15.45 -25.47
N LEU A 868 -11.57 14.22 -24.95
CA LEU A 868 -12.77 13.40 -25.11
C LEU A 868 -13.98 13.99 -24.39
N ASP A 869 -13.79 14.63 -23.24
CA ASP A 869 -14.87 15.36 -22.56
C ASP A 869 -15.36 16.53 -23.43
N ALA A 870 -14.46 17.30 -24.05
CA ALA A 870 -14.83 18.35 -25.00
C ALA A 870 -15.59 17.80 -26.22
N VAL A 871 -15.09 16.73 -26.85
CA VAL A 871 -15.73 16.13 -28.04
C VAL A 871 -17.10 15.52 -27.70
N ARG A 872 -17.22 14.79 -26.58
CA ARG A 872 -18.44 14.03 -26.24
C ARG A 872 -19.51 14.88 -25.57
N LYS A 873 -19.13 15.81 -24.68
CA LYS A 873 -20.08 16.63 -23.91
C LYS A 873 -20.36 17.97 -24.56
N ASN A 874 -19.34 18.59 -25.15
CA ASN A 874 -19.46 19.92 -25.77
C ASN A 874 -19.59 19.85 -27.30
N HIS A 875 -19.56 18.64 -27.88
CA HIS A 875 -19.61 18.42 -29.33
C HIS A 875 -18.49 19.14 -30.10
N ALA A 876 -17.32 19.27 -29.46
CA ALA A 876 -16.15 19.90 -30.07
C ALA A 876 -15.62 19.11 -31.28
N GLY A 877 -15.10 19.81 -32.29
CA GLY A 877 -14.34 19.20 -33.39
C GLY A 877 -12.95 18.73 -32.94
N LEU A 878 -12.39 17.73 -33.63
CA LEU A 878 -11.03 17.23 -33.39
C LEU A 878 -10.26 17.16 -34.71
N LEU A 879 -9.21 17.97 -34.85
CA LEU A 879 -8.28 17.91 -35.98
C LEU A 879 -6.95 17.32 -35.54
N VAL A 880 -6.46 16.29 -36.26
CA VAL A 880 -5.22 15.59 -35.91
C VAL A 880 -4.22 15.65 -37.05
N VAL A 881 -2.99 16.07 -36.77
CA VAL A 881 -1.87 16.16 -37.70
C VAL A 881 -0.68 15.37 -37.16
N ASN A 882 -0.60 14.09 -37.52
CA ASN A 882 0.44 13.15 -37.07
C ASN A 882 0.66 12.05 -38.13
N SER A 883 1.87 11.47 -38.22
CA SER A 883 2.12 10.33 -39.12
C SER A 883 1.55 9.00 -38.64
N ILE A 884 1.09 8.93 -37.38
CA ILE A 884 0.44 7.76 -36.79
C ILE A 884 -0.81 8.24 -36.06
N LEU A 885 -1.94 7.64 -36.39
CA LEU A 885 -3.24 7.91 -35.78
C LEU A 885 -3.61 6.79 -34.80
N ASP A 886 -3.90 7.19 -33.57
CA ASP A 886 -4.34 6.32 -32.48
C ASP A 886 -5.85 6.01 -32.59
N GLN A 887 -6.42 5.33 -31.59
CA GLN A 887 -7.83 4.93 -31.62
C GLN A 887 -8.77 6.13 -31.51
N ALA A 888 -8.46 7.07 -30.62
CA ALA A 888 -9.21 8.31 -30.40
C ALA A 888 -9.22 9.16 -31.67
N ASP A 889 -8.07 9.31 -32.32
CA ASP A 889 -7.93 10.07 -33.57
C ASP A 889 -8.86 9.51 -34.65
N ARG A 890 -8.90 8.17 -34.80
CA ARG A 890 -9.74 7.50 -35.79
C ARG A 890 -11.22 7.50 -35.45
N ALA A 891 -11.55 7.40 -34.16
CA ALA A 891 -12.94 7.28 -33.69
C ALA A 891 -13.65 8.64 -33.59
N PHE A 892 -12.90 9.71 -33.31
CA PHE A 892 -13.44 11.02 -32.97
C PHE A 892 -12.91 12.17 -33.84
N GLY A 893 -11.90 11.94 -34.67
CA GLY A 893 -11.33 12.94 -35.56
C GLY A 893 -12.35 13.46 -36.58
N SER A 894 -12.60 14.77 -36.56
CA SER A 894 -13.35 15.46 -37.62
C SER A 894 -12.55 15.48 -38.92
N ALA A 895 -11.22 15.62 -38.82
CA ALA A 895 -10.30 15.29 -39.90
C ALA A 895 -8.94 14.84 -39.32
N SER A 896 -8.28 13.92 -40.00
CA SER A 896 -6.93 13.45 -39.64
C SER A 896 -6.02 13.50 -40.87
N MET A 897 -4.87 14.13 -40.72
CA MET A 897 -3.93 14.42 -41.82
C MET A 897 -2.54 13.88 -41.45
N ASP A 898 -1.94 13.09 -42.35
CA ASP A 898 -0.55 12.67 -42.28
C ASP A 898 0.27 13.45 -43.32
N PRO A 899 0.99 14.52 -42.92
CA PRO A 899 1.78 15.31 -43.85
C PRO A 899 3.10 14.64 -44.28
N MET A 900 3.34 13.39 -43.89
CA MET A 900 4.66 12.74 -43.85
C MET A 900 5.61 13.41 -42.86
N ARG A 901 6.55 12.63 -42.32
CA ARG A 901 7.50 13.10 -41.30
C ARG A 901 8.35 14.27 -41.81
N GLY A 902 8.47 15.30 -40.97
CA GLY A 902 9.28 16.48 -41.25
C GLY A 902 8.64 17.50 -42.21
N ARG A 903 7.35 17.36 -42.54
CA ARG A 903 6.64 18.23 -43.48
C ARG A 903 5.39 18.91 -42.91
N ALA A 904 5.12 18.74 -41.60
CA ALA A 904 3.97 19.37 -40.94
C ALA A 904 3.97 20.91 -41.05
N SER A 905 5.14 21.56 -41.05
CA SER A 905 5.23 23.01 -41.24
C SER A 905 4.78 23.47 -42.62
N ILE A 906 4.96 22.65 -43.67
CA ILE A 906 4.44 22.93 -45.03
C ILE A 906 2.91 22.88 -45.04
N LEU A 907 2.34 21.86 -44.39
CA LEU A 907 0.88 21.72 -44.26
C LEU A 907 0.27 22.93 -43.55
N TRP A 908 0.82 23.29 -42.38
CA TRP A 908 0.31 24.41 -41.59
C TRP A 908 0.48 25.76 -42.29
N ALA A 909 1.58 25.99 -43.01
CA ALA A 909 1.75 27.19 -43.82
C ALA A 909 0.67 27.31 -44.91
N GLY A 910 0.32 26.19 -45.57
CA GLY A 910 -0.79 26.12 -46.52
C GLY A 910 -2.16 26.41 -45.90
N ILE A 911 -2.44 25.83 -44.73
CA ILE A 911 -3.69 26.07 -43.98
C ILE A 911 -3.79 27.55 -43.57
N VAL A 912 -2.71 28.14 -43.05
CA VAL A 912 -2.67 29.55 -42.67
C VAL A 912 -2.91 30.45 -43.89
N GLN A 913 -2.28 30.17 -45.02
CA GLN A 913 -2.54 30.92 -46.26
C GLN A 913 -4.00 30.86 -46.67
N ALA A 914 -4.59 29.66 -46.70
CA ALA A 914 -5.99 29.46 -47.08
C ALA A 914 -6.97 30.16 -46.13
N LEU A 915 -6.68 30.19 -44.82
CA LEU A 915 -7.48 30.94 -43.83
C LEU A 915 -7.45 32.45 -44.10
N ILE A 916 -6.28 33.01 -44.41
CA ILE A 916 -6.13 34.44 -44.75
C ILE A 916 -6.86 34.77 -46.06
N GLU A 917 -6.78 33.90 -47.07
CA GLU A 917 -7.52 34.03 -48.33
C GLU A 917 -9.03 33.99 -48.12
N ARG A 918 -9.50 33.19 -47.15
CA ARG A 918 -10.91 33.14 -46.70
C ARG A 918 -11.30 34.33 -45.81
N GLY A 919 -10.35 35.13 -45.35
CA GLY A 919 -10.58 36.32 -44.53
C GLY A 919 -10.57 36.10 -43.02
N VAL A 920 -9.92 35.03 -42.54
CA VAL A 920 -9.81 34.66 -41.11
C VAL A 920 -8.33 34.71 -40.66
N PRO A 921 -7.78 35.89 -40.32
CA PRO A 921 -8.36 37.22 -40.43
C PRO A 921 -8.14 37.85 -41.82
N ALA A 922 -8.83 38.95 -42.10
CA ALA A 922 -8.64 39.71 -43.33
C ALA A 922 -7.16 40.11 -43.53
N LYS A 923 -6.66 40.06 -44.77
CA LYS A 923 -5.27 40.41 -45.12
C LYS A 923 -4.82 41.79 -44.61
N THR A 924 -5.74 42.76 -44.55
CA THR A 924 -5.48 44.09 -43.98
C THR A 924 -5.22 44.05 -42.48
N ALA A 925 -5.90 43.18 -41.73
CA ALA A 925 -5.67 42.97 -40.31
C ALA A 925 -4.33 42.30 -40.06
N VAL A 926 -3.92 41.31 -40.89
CA VAL A 926 -2.58 40.70 -40.83
C VAL A 926 -1.50 41.75 -41.08
N SER A 927 -1.65 42.57 -42.12
CA SER A 927 -0.67 43.62 -42.44
C SER A 927 -0.51 44.69 -41.34
N SER A 928 -1.50 44.82 -40.44
CA SER A 928 -1.44 45.74 -39.29
C SER A 928 -0.75 45.16 -38.05
N MET A 929 -0.50 43.86 -38.03
CA MET A 929 0.23 43.19 -36.95
C MET A 929 1.73 43.41 -37.10
N GLU A 930 2.46 43.37 -35.99
CA GLU A 930 3.92 43.43 -36.00
C GLU A 930 4.48 42.22 -36.77
N GLY A 931 5.44 42.43 -37.68
CA GLY A 931 5.94 41.39 -38.58
C GLY A 931 5.00 41.02 -39.75
N GLY A 932 3.75 41.49 -39.74
CA GLY A 932 2.70 41.13 -40.71
C GLY A 932 3.04 41.34 -42.19
N PRO A 933 3.60 42.49 -42.62
CA PRO A 933 3.97 42.70 -44.02
C PRO A 933 5.03 41.71 -44.52
N ALA A 934 6.03 41.39 -43.69
CA ALA A 934 7.08 40.42 -44.02
C ALA A 934 6.50 39.00 -44.07
N PHE A 935 5.64 38.65 -43.11
CA PHE A 935 4.92 37.38 -43.06
C PHE A 935 4.09 37.15 -44.33
N LEU A 936 3.27 38.13 -44.73
CA LEU A 936 2.45 38.05 -45.94
C LEU A 936 3.29 37.94 -47.22
N SER A 937 4.47 38.57 -47.27
CA SER A 937 5.37 38.48 -48.42
C SER A 937 6.06 37.13 -48.54
N ALA A 938 6.20 36.40 -47.43
CA ALA A 938 6.85 35.09 -47.38
C ALA A 938 5.85 33.93 -47.49
N LEU A 939 4.54 34.19 -47.37
CA LEU A 939 3.48 33.24 -47.67
C LEU A 939 3.38 32.98 -49.17
N ASP A 940 3.95 31.88 -49.62
CA ASP A 940 3.75 31.32 -50.97
C ASP A 940 3.60 29.81 -50.85
N PHE A 941 2.41 29.32 -50.51
CA PHE A 941 2.04 27.91 -50.27
C PHE A 941 0.67 27.60 -50.89
N PRO A 942 0.54 27.62 -52.24
CA PRO A 942 -0.70 27.27 -52.91
C PRO A 942 -1.09 25.83 -52.58
N LEU A 943 -2.41 25.60 -52.46
CA LEU A 943 -2.97 24.39 -51.87
C LEU A 943 -2.61 23.12 -52.66
N GLU A 944 -2.50 23.22 -53.99
CA GLU A 944 -2.05 22.12 -54.85
C GLU A 944 -0.59 21.72 -54.59
N ARG A 945 0.28 22.69 -54.33
CA ARG A 945 1.69 22.43 -53.99
C ARG A 945 1.81 21.81 -52.61
N VAL A 946 1.05 22.33 -51.64
CA VAL A 946 1.00 21.78 -50.29
C VAL A 946 0.51 20.34 -50.30
N ALA A 947 -0.55 20.04 -51.05
CA ALA A 947 -1.05 18.67 -51.20
C ALA A 947 0.01 17.73 -51.81
N ALA A 948 0.70 18.16 -52.86
CA ALA A 948 1.75 17.37 -53.50
C ALA A 948 2.98 17.15 -52.59
N GLU A 949 3.38 18.16 -51.82
CA GLU A 949 4.53 18.08 -50.92
C GLU A 949 4.23 17.33 -49.63
N THR A 950 3.03 17.42 -49.09
CA THR A 950 2.67 16.76 -47.82
C THR A 950 2.05 15.39 -48.03
N GLY A 951 1.54 15.09 -49.22
CA GLY A 951 0.77 13.87 -49.47
C GLY A 951 -0.65 13.90 -48.87
N VAL A 952 -1.08 15.03 -48.31
CA VAL A 952 -2.45 15.22 -47.81
C VAL A 952 -3.35 15.71 -48.94
N ASP A 953 -4.52 15.09 -49.09
CA ASP A 953 -5.47 15.46 -50.14
C ASP A 953 -5.96 16.92 -49.97
N ALA A 954 -6.02 17.64 -51.08
CA ALA A 954 -6.41 19.05 -51.12
C ALA A 954 -7.84 19.30 -50.56
N ASP A 955 -8.78 18.38 -50.77
CA ASP A 955 -10.13 18.49 -50.21
C ASP A 955 -10.13 18.31 -48.69
N VAL A 956 -9.25 17.46 -48.17
CA VAL A 956 -9.08 17.30 -46.71
C VAL A 956 -8.49 18.57 -46.10
N ILE A 957 -7.51 19.19 -46.76
CA ILE A 957 -6.94 20.47 -46.32
C ILE A 957 -8.02 21.56 -46.32
N ARG A 958 -8.84 21.66 -47.38
CA ARG A 958 -9.98 22.59 -47.45
C ARG A 958 -10.97 22.35 -46.30
N SER A 959 -11.34 21.10 -46.06
CA SER A 959 -12.23 20.75 -44.95
C SER A 959 -11.65 21.15 -43.59
N ALA A 960 -10.34 21.01 -43.38
CA ALA A 960 -9.69 21.44 -42.14
C ALA A 960 -9.71 22.98 -41.99
N VAL A 961 -9.45 23.72 -43.07
CA VAL A 961 -9.60 25.18 -43.12
C VAL A 961 -11.03 25.59 -42.75
N ASP A 962 -12.03 24.85 -43.25
CA ASP A 962 -13.43 25.14 -42.96
C ASP A 962 -13.79 24.92 -41.49
N ILE A 963 -13.35 23.80 -40.93
CA ILE A 963 -13.54 23.49 -39.50
C ILE A 963 -12.88 24.55 -38.61
N ILE A 964 -11.68 25.01 -38.96
CA ILE A 964 -10.97 26.05 -38.20
C ILE A 964 -11.68 27.39 -38.29
N ALA A 965 -12.14 27.78 -39.48
CA ALA A 965 -12.79 29.07 -39.71
C ALA A 965 -14.13 29.21 -38.97
N ASP A 966 -14.84 28.10 -38.75
CA ASP A 966 -16.17 28.10 -38.13
C ASP A 966 -16.13 27.98 -36.59
N ALA A 967 -14.95 27.75 -35.99
CA ALA A 967 -14.79 27.55 -34.56
C ALA A 967 -14.58 28.86 -33.78
N GLY A 968 -15.28 29.03 -32.64
CA GLY A 968 -15.19 30.21 -31.78
C GLY A 968 -14.13 30.11 -30.67
N ARG A 969 -13.86 28.89 -30.19
CA ARG A 969 -12.83 28.61 -29.16
C ARG A 969 -11.99 27.41 -29.59
N ILE A 970 -10.70 27.64 -29.76
CA ILE A 970 -9.75 26.67 -30.32
C ILE A 970 -8.61 26.40 -29.33
N ALA A 971 -8.33 25.13 -29.06
CA ALA A 971 -7.14 24.72 -28.33
C ALA A 971 -6.19 23.93 -29.23
N VAL A 972 -4.98 24.45 -29.44
CA VAL A 972 -3.91 23.78 -30.18
C VAL A 972 -3.00 23.05 -29.19
N VAL A 973 -2.93 21.73 -29.29
CA VAL A 973 -2.07 20.85 -28.49
C VAL A 973 -0.88 20.41 -29.33
N HIS A 974 0.33 20.74 -28.89
CA HIS A 974 1.57 20.44 -29.61
C HIS A 974 2.68 20.01 -28.66
N SER A 975 3.51 19.02 -29.06
CA SER A 975 4.68 18.60 -28.28
C SER A 975 5.97 19.00 -28.97
N MET A 976 6.72 19.94 -28.39
CA MET A 976 7.90 20.55 -29.05
C MET A 976 9.15 19.65 -29.05
N ASP A 977 9.28 18.78 -28.05
CA ASP A 977 10.40 17.87 -27.83
C ASP A 977 10.11 16.44 -28.35
N ARG A 978 8.93 16.22 -28.96
CA ARG A 978 8.56 14.94 -29.53
C ARG A 978 9.21 14.77 -30.90
N ALA A 979 10.27 13.96 -30.97
CA ALA A 979 11.07 13.77 -32.18
C ALA A 979 10.35 13.09 -33.38
N ARG A 980 9.25 12.35 -33.16
CA ARG A 980 8.68 11.46 -34.18
C ARG A 980 8.05 12.18 -35.38
N ASP A 981 7.24 13.21 -35.14
CA ASP A 981 6.51 13.96 -36.19
C ASP A 981 6.98 15.41 -36.33
N ARG A 982 8.06 15.77 -35.63
CA ARG A 982 8.63 17.12 -35.63
C ARG A 982 9.00 17.57 -37.03
N ALA A 983 8.65 18.80 -37.37
CA ALA A 983 9.10 19.48 -38.57
C ALA A 983 9.78 20.81 -38.24
N PRO A 984 10.82 21.24 -38.98
CA PRO A 984 11.40 22.56 -38.78
C PRO A 984 10.34 23.65 -38.94
N GLY A 985 10.21 24.54 -37.95
CA GLY A 985 9.26 25.65 -37.98
C GLY A 985 7.81 25.31 -37.61
N ASP A 986 7.52 24.08 -37.17
CA ASP A 986 6.15 23.65 -36.84
C ASP A 986 5.58 24.33 -35.58
N THR A 987 6.42 24.56 -34.57
CA THR A 987 6.03 25.27 -33.35
C THR A 987 5.72 26.73 -33.64
N GLU A 988 6.58 27.39 -34.41
CA GLU A 988 6.47 28.80 -34.80
C GLU A 988 5.21 29.06 -35.61
N ILE A 989 4.95 28.26 -36.66
CA ILE A 989 3.75 28.45 -37.51
C ILE A 989 2.44 28.21 -36.75
N LEU A 990 2.43 27.32 -35.75
CA LEU A 990 1.27 27.11 -34.88
C LEU A 990 1.05 28.28 -33.91
N ALA A 991 2.12 28.91 -33.43
CA ALA A 991 2.02 30.13 -32.63
C ALA A 991 1.47 31.30 -33.48
N ASP A 992 1.96 31.46 -34.71
CA ASP A 992 1.43 32.45 -35.65
C ASP A 992 -0.05 32.18 -35.98
N LEU A 993 -0.44 30.92 -36.19
CA LEU A 993 -1.85 30.53 -36.38
C LEU A 993 -2.71 31.01 -35.21
N VAL A 994 -2.28 30.80 -33.96
CA VAL A 994 -3.01 31.26 -32.77
C VAL A 994 -3.12 32.79 -32.72
N LEU A 995 -2.05 33.53 -33.05
CA LEU A 995 -2.08 34.99 -33.11
C LEU A 995 -3.04 35.51 -34.19
N LEU A 996 -3.04 34.87 -35.37
CA LEU A 996 -3.93 35.20 -36.49
C LEU A 996 -5.40 34.94 -36.13
N LEU A 997 -5.70 33.80 -35.52
CA LEU A 997 -7.04 33.46 -35.05
C LEU A 997 -7.55 34.45 -34.00
N ARG A 998 -6.70 34.85 -33.05
CA ARG A 998 -7.04 35.91 -32.08
C ARG A 998 -7.33 37.25 -32.75
N LYS A 999 -6.54 37.61 -33.76
CA LYS A 999 -6.79 38.80 -34.57
C LYS A 999 -8.12 38.73 -35.32
N ALA A 1000 -8.59 37.53 -35.67
CA ALA A 1000 -9.91 37.28 -36.25
C ALA A 1000 -11.06 37.29 -35.23
N GLY A 1001 -10.78 37.45 -33.94
CA GLY A 1001 -11.77 37.43 -32.86
C GLY A 1001 -12.05 36.04 -32.27
N VAL A 1002 -11.28 35.02 -32.64
CA VAL A 1002 -11.38 33.67 -32.10
C VAL A 1002 -10.59 33.56 -30.79
N GLN A 1003 -11.15 32.90 -29.78
CA GLN A 1003 -10.37 32.55 -28.58
C GLN A 1003 -9.49 31.34 -28.92
N ALA A 1004 -8.20 31.56 -29.17
CA ALA A 1004 -7.28 30.49 -29.54
C ALA A 1004 -6.16 30.35 -28.50
N ASP A 1005 -5.88 29.13 -28.04
CA ASP A 1005 -4.81 28.83 -27.09
C ASP A 1005 -3.84 27.79 -27.62
N LEU A 1006 -2.55 27.95 -27.26
CA LEU A 1006 -1.47 27.03 -27.59
C LEU A 1006 -0.99 26.32 -26.32
N LEU A 1007 -1.16 25.01 -26.28
CA LEU A 1007 -0.71 24.12 -25.21
C LEU A 1007 0.55 23.37 -25.67
N LEU A 1008 1.70 23.78 -25.12
CA LEU A 1008 3.03 23.25 -25.46
C LEU A 1008 3.43 22.15 -24.48
N LEU A 1009 2.97 20.93 -24.75
CA LEU A 1009 3.30 19.75 -23.95
C LEU A 1009 4.77 19.36 -24.11
N ARG A 1010 5.33 18.70 -23.10
CA ARG A 1010 6.68 18.13 -23.10
C ARG A 1010 6.66 16.66 -22.75
N THR A 1011 7.58 15.89 -23.32
CA THR A 1011 7.70 14.45 -23.09
C THR A 1011 8.18 14.12 -21.67
N ALA A 1012 9.05 14.96 -21.08
CA ALA A 1012 9.55 14.84 -19.72
C ALA A 1012 8.85 15.80 -18.74
N SER A 1013 8.86 15.46 -17.45
CA SER A 1013 8.07 16.15 -16.42
C SER A 1013 8.50 17.58 -16.13
N ASN A 1014 9.80 17.86 -16.18
CA ASN A 1014 10.36 19.15 -15.79
C ASN A 1014 11.22 19.78 -16.90
N ALA A 1015 11.02 19.36 -18.15
CA ALA A 1015 11.74 19.91 -19.31
C ALA A 1015 11.57 21.42 -19.43
N ALA A 1016 10.42 21.95 -18.98
CA ALA A 1016 10.24 23.39 -18.90
C ALA A 1016 11.32 24.02 -18.00
N ALA A 1017 11.57 23.50 -16.81
CA ALA A 1017 12.49 24.15 -15.87
C ALA A 1017 13.95 24.26 -16.35
N LEU A 1018 14.42 23.52 -17.37
CA LEU A 1018 15.83 23.55 -17.80
C LEU A 1018 16.38 24.97 -18.00
N ALA A 1019 15.69 25.79 -18.78
CA ALA A 1019 16.13 27.17 -19.05
C ALA A 1019 15.96 28.10 -17.83
N THR A 1020 14.92 27.92 -17.01
CA THR A 1020 14.69 28.77 -15.83
C THR A 1020 15.53 28.38 -14.63
N ALA A 1021 15.89 27.11 -14.48
CA ALA A 1021 16.84 26.62 -13.47
C ALA A 1021 18.29 26.88 -13.88
N GLY A 1022 18.55 27.24 -15.14
CA GLY A 1022 19.88 27.50 -15.66
C GLY A 1022 20.67 26.25 -16.04
N ALA A 1023 19.98 25.13 -16.28
CA ALA A 1023 20.54 23.91 -16.85
C ALA A 1023 20.49 23.94 -18.38
N ASP A 1024 20.98 25.03 -18.96
CA ASP A 1024 21.02 25.29 -20.40
C ASP A 1024 22.28 26.11 -20.72
N PRO A 1025 22.95 25.91 -21.88
CA PRO A 1025 24.16 26.64 -22.20
C PRO A 1025 23.91 28.13 -22.50
N ALA A 1026 22.75 28.47 -23.06
CA ALA A 1026 22.38 29.85 -23.39
C ALA A 1026 21.83 30.62 -22.18
N PHE A 1027 21.28 29.91 -21.19
CA PHE A 1027 20.59 30.52 -20.05
C PHE A 1027 21.14 30.11 -18.68
N SER A 1028 21.40 31.08 -17.81
CA SER A 1028 21.57 30.89 -16.37
C SER A 1028 20.23 30.98 -15.64
N ALA A 1029 20.22 30.72 -14.34
CA ALA A 1029 19.01 30.70 -13.53
C ALA A 1029 18.19 31.99 -13.64
N GLY A 1030 16.87 31.85 -13.72
CA GLY A 1030 15.93 32.90 -14.10
C GLY A 1030 15.89 33.24 -15.59
N ARG A 1031 16.45 32.36 -16.44
CA ARG A 1031 16.55 32.55 -17.89
C ARG A 1031 17.36 33.79 -18.29
N ALA A 1032 18.29 34.21 -17.43
CA ALA A 1032 19.25 35.24 -17.76
C ALA A 1032 20.24 34.73 -18.80
N ARG A 1033 20.80 35.60 -19.65
CA ARG A 1033 21.85 35.16 -20.59
C ARG A 1033 23.04 34.59 -19.82
N SER A 1034 23.48 33.41 -20.24
CA SER A 1034 24.62 32.73 -19.65
C SER A 1034 25.86 33.64 -19.70
N PRO A 1035 26.69 33.67 -18.63
CA PRO A 1035 27.95 34.42 -18.65
C PRO A 1035 28.87 33.89 -19.76
N LYS A 1036 29.76 34.75 -20.27
CA LYS A 1036 30.77 34.37 -21.28
C LYS A 1036 31.84 33.47 -20.64
N LEU A 1037 31.55 32.19 -20.52
CA LEU A 1037 32.46 31.14 -20.07
C LEU A 1037 32.95 30.30 -21.27
N PRO A 1038 34.12 29.64 -21.17
CA PRO A 1038 34.53 28.65 -22.17
C PRO A 1038 33.49 27.54 -22.33
N GLY A 1039 33.20 27.16 -23.57
CA GLY A 1039 32.18 26.16 -23.91
C GLY A 1039 31.25 26.62 -25.02
N ALA A 1040 30.12 25.94 -25.16
CA ALA A 1040 29.06 26.27 -26.10
C ALA A 1040 28.22 27.48 -25.65
N ALA A 1041 27.80 28.32 -26.59
CA ALA A 1041 26.88 29.43 -26.34
C ALA A 1041 25.41 29.00 -26.33
N ASP A 1042 25.07 27.90 -26.99
CA ASP A 1042 23.72 27.34 -27.06
C ASP A 1042 23.74 25.81 -27.23
N GLY A 1043 22.56 25.19 -27.25
CA GLY A 1043 22.41 23.74 -27.36
C GLY A 1043 22.93 23.17 -28.69
N ALA A 1044 22.87 23.93 -29.78
CA ALA A 1044 23.33 23.48 -31.10
C ALA A 1044 24.85 23.44 -31.16
N GLU A 1045 25.53 24.45 -30.60
CA GLU A 1045 26.97 24.43 -30.43
C GLU A 1045 27.42 23.29 -29.50
N LEU A 1046 26.69 23.04 -28.41
CA LEU A 1046 27.00 21.92 -27.51
C LEU A 1046 26.83 20.56 -28.19
N ALA A 1047 25.79 20.39 -29.01
CA ALA A 1047 25.61 19.21 -29.86
C ALA A 1047 26.78 19.00 -30.83
N ALA A 1048 27.25 20.09 -31.44
CA ALA A 1048 28.38 20.06 -32.37
C ALA A 1048 29.70 19.73 -31.64
N LEU A 1049 29.90 20.23 -30.42
CA LEU A 1049 31.06 19.88 -29.58
C LEU A 1049 31.05 18.39 -29.22
N LEU A 1050 29.92 17.85 -28.78
CA LEU A 1050 29.77 16.43 -28.49
C LEU A 1050 30.08 15.56 -29.70
N SER A 1051 29.48 15.89 -30.86
CA SER A 1051 29.66 15.13 -32.11
C SER A 1051 31.10 15.15 -32.64
N LYS A 1052 31.87 16.21 -32.33
CA LYS A 1052 33.28 16.34 -32.70
C LYS A 1052 34.24 15.78 -31.64
N GLY A 1053 33.73 15.23 -30.53
CA GLY A 1053 34.54 14.75 -29.41
C GLY A 1053 35.28 15.86 -28.68
N GLY A 1054 34.71 17.07 -28.61
CA GLY A 1054 35.28 18.21 -27.87
C GLY A 1054 35.14 18.10 -26.35
N ILE A 1055 34.25 17.23 -25.86
CA ILE A 1055 34.09 16.93 -24.43
C ILE A 1055 34.96 15.73 -24.06
N ARG A 1056 35.78 15.91 -23.01
CA ARG A 1056 36.72 14.94 -22.44
C ARG A 1056 36.34 14.50 -21.03
N GLY A 1057 35.51 15.28 -20.31
CA GLY A 1057 35.02 14.90 -18.98
C GLY A 1057 33.55 15.24 -18.82
N ALA A 1058 32.77 14.33 -18.23
CA ALA A 1058 31.33 14.56 -18.05
C ALA A 1058 30.82 14.13 -16.67
N LEU A 1059 29.91 14.93 -16.10
CA LEU A 1059 28.98 14.50 -15.05
C LEU A 1059 27.62 14.26 -15.69
N VAL A 1060 27.10 13.04 -15.64
CA VAL A 1060 25.79 12.67 -16.19
C VAL A 1060 24.83 12.36 -15.04
N ILE A 1061 23.70 13.06 -14.97
CA ILE A 1061 22.70 12.94 -13.90
C ILE A 1061 21.37 12.47 -14.50
N GLY A 1062 20.98 11.22 -14.21
CA GLY A 1062 19.67 10.65 -14.55
C GLY A 1062 19.41 10.46 -16.06
N GLU A 1063 20.46 10.31 -16.87
CA GLU A 1063 20.37 10.02 -18.31
C GLU A 1063 21.27 8.82 -18.67
N ASP A 1064 20.88 8.02 -19.68
CA ASP A 1064 21.58 6.79 -20.10
C ASP A 1064 22.06 6.85 -21.57
N PRO A 1065 23.03 7.73 -21.90
CA PRO A 1065 23.57 7.90 -23.25
C PRO A 1065 24.14 6.65 -23.90
N LEU A 1066 24.70 5.73 -23.13
CA LEU A 1066 25.46 4.59 -23.65
C LEU A 1066 24.57 3.40 -24.04
N ARG A 1067 23.27 3.45 -23.75
CA ARG A 1067 22.31 2.38 -24.04
C ARG A 1067 22.18 2.05 -25.52
N GLU A 1068 22.26 3.07 -26.38
CA GLU A 1068 21.95 2.98 -27.80
C GLU A 1068 23.18 3.34 -28.64
N GLU A 1069 23.45 2.56 -29.69
CA GLU A 1069 24.64 2.73 -30.54
C GLU A 1069 24.76 4.15 -31.13
N ARG A 1070 23.62 4.75 -31.50
CA ARG A 1070 23.55 6.11 -32.07
C ARG A 1070 23.93 7.22 -31.09
N THR A 1071 23.71 7.02 -29.79
CA THR A 1071 24.02 8.01 -28.75
C THR A 1071 25.29 7.67 -28.00
N ALA A 1072 25.75 6.41 -28.03
CA ALA A 1072 27.01 5.98 -27.40
C ALA A 1072 28.23 6.77 -27.92
N GLY A 1073 28.24 7.12 -29.21
CA GLY A 1073 29.27 7.95 -29.82
C GLY A 1073 29.40 9.36 -29.21
N LEU A 1074 28.36 9.89 -28.56
CA LEU A 1074 28.39 11.22 -27.93
C LEU A 1074 29.37 11.31 -26.76
N LEU A 1075 29.61 10.17 -26.09
CA LEU A 1075 30.52 10.08 -24.93
C LEU A 1075 31.77 9.22 -25.20
N GLY A 1076 31.99 8.78 -26.44
CA GLY A 1076 33.08 7.85 -26.77
C GLY A 1076 34.51 8.40 -26.59
N GLY A 1077 34.66 9.71 -26.42
CA GLY A 1077 35.96 10.40 -26.28
C GLY A 1077 36.28 10.89 -24.86
N LEU A 1078 35.57 10.41 -23.84
CA LEU A 1078 35.77 10.82 -22.44
C LEU A 1078 37.02 10.16 -21.82
N GLU A 1079 37.78 10.96 -21.08
CA GLU A 1079 38.87 10.55 -20.18
C GLU A 1079 38.38 10.33 -18.75
N TYR A 1080 37.24 10.93 -18.39
CA TYR A 1080 36.65 10.82 -17.06
C TYR A 1080 35.11 10.93 -17.11
N LEU A 1081 34.41 10.03 -16.43
CA LEU A 1081 32.96 9.98 -16.35
C LEU A 1081 32.48 9.82 -14.91
N ALA A 1082 31.77 10.83 -14.39
CA ALA A 1082 30.99 10.71 -13.17
C ALA A 1082 29.50 10.55 -13.52
N VAL A 1083 28.80 9.66 -12.82
CA VAL A 1083 27.39 9.37 -13.08
C VAL A 1083 26.61 9.38 -11.77
N MET A 1084 25.48 10.08 -11.75
CA MET A 1084 24.50 10.00 -10.66
C MET A 1084 23.20 9.42 -11.22
N ASP A 1085 22.87 8.20 -10.82
CA ASP A 1085 21.65 7.51 -11.28
C ASP A 1085 21.11 6.59 -10.19
N TRP A 1086 19.80 6.40 -10.16
CA TRP A 1086 19.14 5.54 -9.18
C TRP A 1086 19.20 4.06 -9.58
N ALA A 1087 19.38 3.75 -10.87
CA ALA A 1087 19.40 2.40 -11.43
C ALA A 1087 20.79 2.03 -12.00
N GLN A 1088 21.07 0.73 -12.09
CA GLN A 1088 22.25 0.24 -12.82
C GLN A 1088 22.00 0.24 -14.34
N THR A 1089 22.56 1.22 -15.03
CA THR A 1089 22.49 1.40 -16.50
C THR A 1089 23.84 1.15 -17.20
N GLU A 1090 23.88 1.12 -18.53
CA GLU A 1090 25.15 1.01 -19.28
C GLU A 1090 26.06 2.22 -19.01
N THR A 1091 25.50 3.41 -18.86
CA THR A 1091 26.25 4.60 -18.42
C THR A 1091 26.81 4.46 -17.01
N THR A 1092 26.06 3.92 -16.03
CA THR A 1092 26.62 3.69 -14.68
C THR A 1092 27.77 2.68 -14.66
N ARG A 1093 27.73 1.65 -15.52
CA ARG A 1093 28.80 0.64 -15.60
C ARG A 1093 30.11 1.21 -16.16
N ALA A 1094 30.01 2.22 -17.01
CA ALA A 1094 31.17 2.92 -17.58
C ALA A 1094 31.76 3.98 -16.65
N ALA A 1095 31.07 4.34 -15.56
CA ALA A 1095 31.46 5.44 -14.68
C ALA A 1095 32.79 5.18 -13.96
N ASP A 1096 33.60 6.23 -13.80
CA ASP A 1096 34.73 6.29 -12.87
C ASP A 1096 34.26 6.56 -11.45
N ILE A 1097 33.23 7.40 -11.30
CA ILE A 1097 32.51 7.62 -10.04
C ILE A 1097 31.02 7.42 -10.28
N LEU A 1098 30.42 6.53 -9.49
CA LEU A 1098 28.98 6.27 -9.48
C LEU A 1098 28.39 6.77 -8.17
N LEU A 1099 27.44 7.69 -8.26
CA LEU A 1099 26.68 8.26 -7.15
C LEU A 1099 25.24 7.72 -7.17
N PRO A 1100 24.64 7.44 -6.00
CA PRO A 1100 23.25 7.01 -5.94
C PRO A 1100 22.33 8.18 -6.28
N GLY A 1101 21.47 8.03 -7.29
CA GLY A 1101 20.40 8.97 -7.61
C GLY A 1101 19.08 8.62 -6.93
N THR A 1102 18.09 9.48 -7.13
CA THR A 1102 16.72 9.35 -6.60
C THR A 1102 15.67 9.23 -7.70
N THR A 1103 14.55 8.58 -7.38
CA THR A 1103 13.34 8.59 -8.22
C THR A 1103 12.48 9.82 -7.92
N GLY A 1104 11.51 10.11 -8.78
CA GLY A 1104 10.60 11.24 -8.56
C GLY A 1104 9.71 11.16 -7.32
N LEU A 1105 9.59 9.99 -6.69
CA LEU A 1105 8.85 9.80 -5.43
C LEU A 1105 9.74 9.95 -4.18
N GLU A 1106 11.06 9.93 -4.36
CA GLU A 1106 12.05 10.02 -3.29
C GLU A 1106 12.64 11.42 -3.11
N GLU A 1107 12.47 12.26 -4.13
CA GLU A 1107 13.01 13.61 -4.20
C GLU A 1107 11.93 14.66 -3.93
N GLU A 1108 12.16 15.50 -2.92
CA GLU A 1108 11.41 16.73 -2.69
C GLU A 1108 11.94 17.88 -3.55
N GLY A 1109 11.09 18.86 -3.82
CA GLY A 1109 11.47 20.08 -4.54
C GLY A 1109 10.35 20.58 -5.43
N THR A 1110 10.71 21.18 -6.56
CA THR A 1110 9.75 21.80 -7.48
C THR A 1110 9.91 21.31 -8.91
N ARG A 1111 8.80 21.18 -9.62
CA ARG A 1111 8.79 20.97 -11.08
C ARG A 1111 7.82 21.93 -11.76
N VAL A 1112 8.15 22.33 -12.98
CA VAL A 1112 7.37 23.24 -13.82
C VAL A 1112 6.61 22.42 -14.86
N GLY A 1113 5.28 22.47 -14.80
CA GLY A 1113 4.43 21.79 -15.79
C GLY A 1113 4.39 22.52 -17.12
N PHE A 1114 3.74 21.91 -18.11
CA PHE A 1114 3.57 22.52 -19.44
C PHE A 1114 2.83 23.85 -19.41
N ASP A 1115 1.95 24.02 -18.41
CA ASP A 1115 1.12 25.20 -18.15
C ASP A 1115 1.88 26.34 -17.44
N GLY A 1116 3.20 26.16 -17.25
CA GLY A 1116 4.07 27.08 -16.53
C GLY A 1116 3.83 27.09 -15.02
N ARG A 1117 3.03 26.17 -14.48
CA ARG A 1117 2.76 26.08 -13.04
C ARG A 1117 3.84 25.29 -12.32
N VAL A 1118 4.38 25.90 -11.27
CA VAL A 1118 5.32 25.28 -10.35
C VAL A 1118 4.53 24.41 -9.39
N ARG A 1119 4.84 23.13 -9.34
CA ARG A 1119 4.25 22.17 -8.41
C ARG A 1119 5.32 21.74 -7.42
N SER A 1120 4.96 21.80 -6.14
CA SER A 1120 5.79 21.21 -5.08
C SER A 1120 5.62 19.68 -5.10
N PHE A 1121 6.75 19.00 -5.03
CA PHE A 1121 6.84 17.56 -4.86
C PHE A 1121 7.29 17.31 -3.43
N ALA A 1122 6.46 16.62 -2.67
CA ALA A 1122 6.84 16.08 -1.37
C ALA A 1122 7.59 14.76 -1.57
N GLN A 1123 8.58 14.50 -0.72
CA GLN A 1123 9.19 13.18 -0.60
C GLN A 1123 8.13 12.20 -0.09
N ALA A 1124 7.73 11.27 -0.95
CA ALA A 1124 6.74 10.25 -0.62
C ALA A 1124 7.39 8.96 -0.10
N VAL A 1125 8.64 8.69 -0.50
CA VAL A 1125 9.38 7.47 -0.14
C VAL A 1125 10.85 7.78 0.22
N ARG A 1126 11.38 7.02 1.17
CA ARG A 1126 12.81 6.87 1.53
C ARG A 1126 13.76 6.52 0.37
N PRO A 1127 14.77 7.29 -0.11
CA PRO A 1127 15.77 6.70 -1.01
C PRO A 1127 16.65 5.68 -0.26
N PRO A 1128 17.11 4.60 -0.92
CA PRO A 1128 17.94 3.56 -0.28
C PRO A 1128 19.26 4.07 0.30
N SER A 1129 19.87 5.08 -0.32
CA SER A 1129 21.11 5.73 0.14
C SER A 1129 20.92 6.57 1.41
N GLY A 1130 19.69 6.91 1.76
CA GLY A 1130 19.35 7.84 2.84
C GLY A 1130 19.55 9.32 2.50
N LEU A 1131 20.09 9.65 1.33
CA LEU A 1131 20.29 11.03 0.85
C LEU A 1131 19.53 11.28 -0.44
N GLN A 1132 18.94 12.46 -0.57
CA GLN A 1132 18.31 12.96 -1.79
C GLN A 1132 19.36 13.46 -2.78
N GLY A 1133 19.01 13.49 -4.06
CA GLY A 1133 19.96 13.88 -5.11
C GLY A 1133 20.39 15.35 -5.01
N TRP A 1134 19.52 16.26 -4.56
CA TRP A 1134 19.90 17.65 -4.29
C TRP A 1134 20.96 17.75 -3.17
N GLU A 1135 20.92 16.88 -2.16
CA GLU A 1135 21.91 16.84 -1.08
C GLU A 1135 23.28 16.43 -1.61
N ILE A 1136 23.31 15.42 -2.48
CA ILE A 1136 24.54 14.92 -3.11
C ILE A 1136 25.16 15.99 -4.02
N LEU A 1137 24.35 16.68 -4.84
CA LEU A 1137 24.84 17.76 -5.69
C LEU A 1137 25.33 18.97 -4.88
N ARG A 1138 24.71 19.25 -3.74
CA ARG A 1138 25.16 20.32 -2.84
C ARG A 1138 26.57 20.06 -2.30
N GLU A 1139 26.96 18.80 -2.09
CA GLU A 1139 28.32 18.44 -1.65
C GLU A 1139 29.40 18.72 -2.69
N MET A 1140 29.02 18.91 -3.95
CA MET A 1140 29.92 19.29 -5.05
C MET A 1140 30.25 20.79 -5.06
N LEU A 1141 29.50 21.60 -4.30
CA LEU A 1141 29.66 23.05 -4.28
C LEU A 1141 30.77 23.52 -3.32
N PRO A 1142 31.35 24.71 -3.54
CA PRO A 1142 32.27 25.33 -2.60
C PRO A 1142 31.57 25.66 -1.28
N GLU A 1143 32.34 25.72 -0.18
CA GLU A 1143 31.80 25.86 1.19
C GLU A 1143 30.82 27.03 1.38
N GLY A 1144 31.10 28.18 0.77
CA GLY A 1144 30.24 29.36 0.86
C GLY A 1144 28.86 29.16 0.23
N LEU A 1145 28.77 28.42 -0.88
CA LEU A 1145 27.49 28.08 -1.51
C LEU A 1145 26.81 26.92 -0.78
N ARG A 1146 27.57 25.90 -0.37
CA ARG A 1146 27.07 24.75 0.38
C ARG A 1146 26.39 25.15 1.70
N SER A 1147 26.99 26.06 2.46
CA SER A 1147 26.44 26.59 3.72
C SER A 1147 25.18 27.46 3.51
N ARG A 1148 25.16 28.24 2.43
CA ARG A 1148 24.02 29.08 2.05
C ARG A 1148 22.81 28.26 1.60
N LEU A 1149 23.04 27.19 0.84
CA LEU A 1149 22.05 26.32 0.23
C LEU A 1149 21.84 25.02 1.03
N ARG A 1150 21.71 25.12 2.35
CA ARG A 1150 21.78 23.97 3.26
C ARG A 1150 20.53 23.08 3.29
N THR A 1151 19.38 23.54 2.81
CA THR A 1151 18.10 22.80 2.76
C THR A 1151 17.45 22.97 1.39
N SER A 1152 16.61 22.01 0.96
CA SER A 1152 15.87 22.09 -0.31
C SER A 1152 15.09 23.42 -0.44
N ALA A 1153 14.35 23.82 0.59
CA ALA A 1153 13.63 25.09 0.60
C ALA A 1153 14.52 26.33 0.33
N LEU A 1154 15.76 26.35 0.86
CA LEU A 1154 16.69 27.46 0.60
C LEU A 1154 17.22 27.43 -0.84
N VAL A 1155 17.35 26.25 -1.45
CA VAL A 1155 17.67 26.11 -2.88
C VAL A 1155 16.53 26.66 -3.72
N THR A 1156 15.29 26.28 -3.40
CA THR A 1156 14.07 26.78 -4.05
C THR A 1156 13.97 28.30 -3.93
N GLU A 1157 14.07 28.85 -2.73
CA GLU A 1157 14.01 30.31 -2.49
C GLU A 1157 15.08 31.08 -3.28
N ASP A 1158 16.29 30.51 -3.40
CA ASP A 1158 17.36 31.12 -4.17
C ASP A 1158 17.04 31.17 -5.66
N LEU A 1159 16.53 30.05 -6.20
CA LEU A 1159 16.09 29.94 -7.57
C LEU A 1159 14.92 30.89 -7.85
N GLU A 1160 13.90 30.90 -7.00
CA GLU A 1160 12.74 31.78 -7.12
C GLU A 1160 13.13 33.26 -7.16
N ARG A 1161 14.07 33.67 -6.29
CA ARG A 1161 14.60 35.05 -6.29
C ARG A 1161 15.27 35.39 -7.63
N LEU A 1162 16.03 34.46 -8.20
CA LEU A 1162 16.69 34.65 -9.50
C LEU A 1162 15.68 34.68 -10.66
N VAL A 1163 14.65 33.83 -10.61
CA VAL A 1163 13.57 33.82 -11.60
C VAL A 1163 12.78 35.13 -11.54
N ALA A 1164 12.37 35.58 -10.37
CA ALA A 1164 11.67 36.84 -10.19
C ALA A 1164 12.51 38.05 -10.65
N GLY A 1165 13.82 38.03 -10.37
CA GLY A 1165 14.73 39.11 -10.73
C GLY A 1165 15.00 39.25 -12.24
N HIS A 1166 15.08 38.13 -12.97
CA HIS A 1166 15.51 38.13 -14.38
C HIS A 1166 14.35 37.98 -15.38
N ALA A 1167 13.31 37.20 -15.05
CA ALA A 1167 12.19 36.96 -15.97
C ALA A 1167 11.12 38.08 -15.95
N GLY A 1168 11.17 39.00 -14.97
CA GLY A 1168 10.32 40.19 -14.91
C GLY A 1168 8.82 39.89 -15.08
N ARG A 1169 8.13 40.63 -15.97
CA ARG A 1169 6.70 40.41 -16.27
C ARG A 1169 6.38 39.05 -16.90
N HIS A 1170 7.38 38.36 -17.46
CA HIS A 1170 7.22 37.07 -18.13
C HIS A 1170 7.41 35.88 -17.19
N ALA A 1171 7.88 36.10 -15.95
CA ALA A 1171 7.96 35.07 -14.91
C ALA A 1171 6.61 34.35 -14.72
N GLY A 1172 5.50 35.09 -14.82
CA GLY A 1172 4.13 34.57 -14.73
C GLY A 1172 3.71 33.63 -15.87
N MET A 1173 4.49 33.48 -16.94
CA MET A 1173 4.19 32.51 -18.02
C MET A 1173 4.82 31.14 -17.77
N TYR A 1174 5.84 31.04 -16.92
CA TYR A 1174 6.68 29.84 -16.79
C TYR A 1174 7.00 29.43 -15.35
N TRP A 1175 6.76 30.30 -14.38
CA TRP A 1175 6.99 30.05 -12.97
C TRP A 1175 5.80 30.57 -12.14
N ARG A 1176 4.62 30.01 -12.39
CA ARG A 1176 3.39 30.32 -11.66
C ARG A 1176 3.37 29.55 -10.34
N THR A 1177 3.62 30.23 -9.22
CA THR A 1177 3.58 29.64 -7.86
C THR A 1177 2.17 29.64 -7.23
N GLY A 1178 1.14 30.04 -7.99
CA GLY A 1178 -0.28 30.07 -7.58
C GLY A 1178 -1.22 30.37 -8.76
N ASP A 1179 -2.50 30.69 -8.48
CA ASP A 1179 -3.44 31.17 -9.50
C ASP A 1179 -3.39 32.70 -9.65
N SER A 1180 -3.22 33.12 -10.91
CA SER A 1180 -3.07 34.48 -11.45
C SER A 1180 -1.74 35.22 -11.16
N VAL A 1181 -0.95 35.40 -12.23
CA VAL A 1181 -0.29 36.69 -12.50
C VAL A 1181 -0.60 37.05 -13.97
N PRO A 1182 -1.47 38.04 -14.23
CA PRO A 1182 -1.83 38.47 -15.58
C PRO A 1182 -0.73 39.32 -16.21
N GLY A 1183 -0.61 39.27 -17.55
CA GLY A 1183 0.35 40.15 -18.24
C GLY A 1183 0.58 39.91 -19.73
N TRP A 1184 0.14 38.78 -20.30
CA TRP A 1184 0.13 38.64 -21.75
C TRP A 1184 -1.19 39.17 -22.31
N ASP A 1185 -1.10 40.20 -23.15
CA ASP A 1185 -2.25 40.85 -23.80
C ASP A 1185 -2.78 40.07 -25.02
N GLY A 1186 -2.19 38.90 -25.27
CA GLY A 1186 -2.54 38.04 -26.40
C GLY A 1186 -1.96 38.51 -27.73
N THR A 1187 -1.06 39.50 -27.73
CA THR A 1187 -0.39 40.02 -28.92
C THR A 1187 1.02 39.45 -29.06
N GLY A 1188 1.54 39.45 -30.30
CA GLY A 1188 2.87 38.93 -30.62
C GLY A 1188 3.34 39.42 -31.99
N HIS A 1189 4.58 39.08 -32.32
CA HIS A 1189 5.23 39.42 -33.58
C HIS A 1189 5.16 38.24 -34.55
N LEU A 1190 4.55 38.42 -35.73
CA LEU A 1190 4.44 37.34 -36.72
C LEU A 1190 5.78 37.06 -37.39
N VAL A 1191 6.20 35.79 -37.44
CA VAL A 1191 7.47 35.38 -38.05
C VAL A 1191 7.26 34.17 -38.94
N MET A 1192 7.40 34.33 -40.26
CA MET A 1192 7.39 33.18 -41.17
C MET A 1192 8.62 32.29 -40.89
N PRO A 1193 8.46 31.07 -40.36
CA PRO A 1193 9.60 30.21 -40.11
C PRO A 1193 10.20 29.70 -41.43
N ALA A 1194 11.43 29.20 -41.38
CA ALA A 1194 12.04 28.52 -42.52
C ALA A 1194 11.34 27.17 -42.76
N VAL A 1195 10.23 27.20 -43.48
CA VAL A 1195 9.46 26.01 -43.84
C VAL A 1195 10.24 25.23 -44.90
N THR A 1196 10.85 24.12 -44.50
CA THR A 1196 11.66 23.28 -45.39
C THR A 1196 11.23 21.82 -45.28
N GLY A 1197 11.17 21.13 -46.41
CA GLY A 1197 10.90 19.70 -46.45
C GLY A 1197 12.16 18.89 -46.17
N ARG A 1198 12.54 18.74 -44.88
CA ARG A 1198 13.38 17.66 -44.32
C ARG A 1198 13.70 17.93 -42.83
N SER A 1199 13.24 17.04 -41.96
CA SER A 1199 13.97 16.62 -40.76
C SER A 1199 13.69 15.14 -40.53
N SER A 1200 14.74 14.31 -40.51
CA SER A 1200 14.63 12.84 -40.47
C SER A 1200 15.63 12.17 -39.53
N HIS A 1201 15.96 12.79 -38.40
CA HIS A 1201 16.66 12.07 -37.34
C HIS A 1201 15.63 11.50 -36.37
N ILE A 1202 15.46 10.17 -36.40
CA ILE A 1202 14.83 9.46 -35.27
C ILE A 1202 15.84 9.55 -34.12
N SER A 1203 15.75 10.63 -33.38
CA SER A 1203 16.49 10.86 -32.14
C SER A 1203 15.93 9.91 -31.08
N VAL A 1204 16.80 9.10 -30.48
CA VAL A 1204 16.38 8.17 -29.42
C VAL A 1204 16.37 8.94 -28.10
N PRO A 1205 15.26 8.94 -27.34
CA PRO A 1205 15.25 9.60 -26.05
C PRO A 1205 16.21 8.88 -25.09
N MET A 1206 17.01 9.66 -24.38
CA MET A 1206 18.01 9.18 -23.41
C MET A 1206 17.49 9.22 -21.97
N THR A 1207 16.25 9.71 -21.80
CA THR A 1207 15.60 9.84 -20.51
C THR A 1207 14.99 8.52 -20.08
N ALA A 1208 14.96 8.33 -18.77
CA ALA A 1208 14.50 7.10 -18.19
C ALA A 1208 12.96 6.95 -18.31
N VAL A 1209 12.20 8.06 -18.38
CA VAL A 1209 10.77 8.07 -18.75
C VAL A 1209 10.49 7.30 -20.02
N SER A 1210 11.30 7.46 -21.06
CA SER A 1210 11.08 6.77 -22.32
C SER A 1210 11.25 5.27 -22.17
N VAL A 1211 12.29 4.85 -21.43
CA VAL A 1211 12.59 3.46 -21.09
C VAL A 1211 11.47 2.87 -20.25
N TYR A 1212 10.98 3.60 -19.24
CA TYR A 1212 9.88 3.15 -18.40
C TYR A 1212 8.59 3.00 -19.20
N LYS A 1213 8.26 3.99 -20.04
CA LYS A 1213 7.08 3.94 -20.92
C LYS A 1213 7.17 2.76 -21.90
N ALA A 1214 8.35 2.47 -22.45
CA ALA A 1214 8.59 1.33 -23.33
C ALA A 1214 8.50 -0.01 -22.60
N THR A 1215 9.22 -0.16 -21.48
CA THR A 1215 9.23 -1.38 -20.65
C THR A 1215 7.82 -1.74 -20.17
N ILE A 1216 7.04 -0.76 -19.71
CA ILE A 1216 5.65 -0.99 -19.30
C ILE A 1216 4.80 -1.47 -20.48
N ARG A 1217 5.01 -0.92 -21.68
CA ARG A 1217 4.33 -1.40 -22.90
C ARG A 1217 4.68 -2.86 -23.18
N GLU A 1218 5.96 -3.21 -23.13
CA GLU A 1218 6.47 -4.56 -23.39
C GLU A 1218 6.01 -5.57 -22.33
N VAL A 1219 6.17 -5.29 -21.03
CA VAL A 1219 5.72 -6.15 -19.92
C VAL A 1219 4.21 -6.42 -19.98
N GLY A 1220 3.42 -5.45 -20.43
CA GLY A 1220 1.99 -5.62 -20.69
C GLY A 1220 1.67 -6.62 -21.81
N THR A 1221 2.64 -6.94 -22.67
CA THR A 1221 2.50 -7.86 -23.81
C THR A 1221 3.26 -9.18 -23.65
N GLU A 1222 4.40 -9.20 -22.95
CA GLU A 1222 5.24 -10.40 -22.79
C GLU A 1222 4.73 -11.37 -21.73
N ARG A 1223 4.13 -10.89 -20.62
CA ARG A 1223 3.53 -11.78 -19.61
C ARG A 1223 2.35 -12.61 -20.14
N PHE A 1224 1.87 -12.29 -21.34
CA PHE A 1224 0.77 -12.95 -22.05
C PHE A 1224 1.21 -13.67 -23.32
N ARG A 1225 2.51 -13.63 -23.65
CA ARG A 1225 3.14 -14.48 -24.66
C ARG A 1225 3.81 -15.68 -23.97
N ILE A 1226 3.05 -16.43 -23.18
CA ILE A 1226 3.42 -17.81 -22.90
C ILE A 1226 2.58 -18.65 -23.86
N SER A 1227 3.23 -19.03 -24.96
CA SER A 1227 2.80 -20.11 -25.85
C SER A 1227 2.61 -21.41 -25.10
#